data_AF-A0A673W3Y9-F1
#
_entry.id   AF-A0A673W3Y9-F1
#
_cell.length_a   1.000
_cell.length_b   1.000
_cell.length_c   1.000
_cell.angle_alpha   90.00
_cell.angle_beta   90.00
_cell.angle_gamma   90.00
#
_symmetry.space_group_name_H-M   'P 1'
#
loop_
_entity.id
_entity.type
_entity.pdbx_description
1 polymer ?
#
loop_
_entity_poly.entity_id
_entity_poly.type
_entity_poly.pdbx_seq_one_letter_code
_entity_poly.pdbx_strand_id
1 'polypeptide(L)'
;MDAKRRNSGPPRGGASQAKRGKTAGDWEDSPSIFEEELALFEEADMEAEEREGQAGHDVIPLFSADLNPRWRRPQAAPLNPDSDTLVFQQIDLDYYLGAAVAGMPGQSQGNVPIIRMFGVTDSGNSVCCHVHGFAPYFYIPAPNGFTSDHLSEFKRELNSAVLKDMRSNKDNMSVTVLAVDITRKESMYGYHGKRIVDFLRITMAMPRLIAPAKRLLEQGFKFGPFPIQSFSSYEANIDFEIRFMVDSDVVGCCWIELPKGKYRVREERKVSLCQYEVDVGWTQLISHPAEGEYQRIAPLRVLSFDIECAGRKGIFPEAEKDPVIQIASMVQRQGEKEPFIRTVFTLQSCSSIVGSQVLCFTKESQLLQSWAEFVRTVDADIITGYNIQNFDLPYLLNRAATLKVNLFPYLGRVQGIKSVLRDSSFQSKQMGRRENKILNMEGRVQFDLLQVLLRDYKLRSYTLNAVSFHFLQEQKEDVQHSIITDLQNGNEQTRRRLAVYCLKDAYLPLRLLQKLMCVINYMEMARVTGVPLTYLLSRGQQIKVVSQLLRQAMKQGLVMPVVKPEGGEDYTGATVIEPEKGYYSVPIATLDFSSLYPSIMMAHNLCYTTLLQKGSAEKLGLTPEDFIKTPTGDLFVKSSVRKGLLPDILEDLLSARKKAKAELKKETDPFKKQVLDGRQLALKISANSVYGFTGAQVGKLPCLEISQVSTLPSFLKHSVSKWKLGQGPQASGKPAKIMHQPLTICIR
;
A
#
# COMPACT_ATOMS: atom_id res chain seq x y z
N MET A 1 -12.90 -61.25 -39.64
CA MET A 1 -11.82 -62.25 -39.58
C MET A 1 -10.50 -61.51 -39.62
N ASP A 2 -9.73 -61.63 -38.53
CA ASP A 2 -8.27 -61.45 -38.30
C ASP A 2 -7.49 -60.40 -39.12
N ALA A 3 -6.63 -59.55 -38.56
CA ALA A 3 -5.61 -59.85 -37.55
C ALA A 3 -4.97 -58.58 -36.92
N LYS A 4 -4.63 -58.76 -35.62
CA LYS A 4 -3.44 -58.34 -34.87
C LYS A 4 -3.08 -56.85 -34.60
N ARG A 5 -3.16 -56.55 -33.30
CA ARG A 5 -2.47 -55.50 -32.52
C ARG A 5 -0.94 -55.48 -32.73
N ARG A 6 -0.35 -54.28 -32.73
CA ARG A 6 1.02 -54.00 -32.24
C ARG A 6 1.05 -52.68 -31.45
N ASN A 7 1.63 -52.76 -30.25
CA ASN A 7 1.98 -51.66 -29.35
C ASN A 7 3.10 -50.79 -29.92
N SER A 8 2.99 -49.46 -29.77
CA SER A 8 4.12 -48.55 -29.55
C SER A 8 3.61 -47.29 -28.84
N GLY A 9 4.27 -46.92 -27.73
CA GLY A 9 3.90 -45.76 -26.89
C GLY A 9 4.17 -44.40 -27.55
N PRO A 10 3.69 -43.30 -26.95
CA PRO A 10 3.88 -41.97 -27.51
C PRO A 10 5.33 -41.48 -27.29
N PRO A 11 5.90 -40.71 -28.25
CA PRO A 11 7.30 -40.33 -28.24
C PRO A 11 7.58 -39.20 -27.23
N ARG A 12 8.79 -39.22 -26.67
CA ARG A 12 9.38 -38.15 -25.85
C ARG A 12 9.36 -36.82 -26.62
N GLY A 13 8.57 -35.86 -26.15
CA GLY A 13 8.56 -34.48 -26.65
C GLY A 13 9.82 -33.74 -26.19
N GLY A 14 10.57 -33.21 -27.16
CA GLY A 14 11.81 -32.47 -26.94
C GLY A 14 11.62 -31.12 -26.24
N ALA A 15 12.65 -30.73 -25.51
CA ALA A 15 12.77 -29.46 -24.81
C ALA A 15 12.61 -28.26 -25.76
N SER A 16 11.72 -27.33 -25.43
CA SER A 16 11.60 -26.05 -26.12
C SER A 16 12.74 -25.12 -25.67
N GLN A 17 13.69 -24.88 -26.57
CA GLN A 17 14.68 -23.82 -26.42
C GLN A 17 13.99 -22.45 -26.56
N ALA A 18 13.65 -21.83 -25.43
CA ALA A 18 13.31 -20.42 -25.38
C ALA A 18 14.61 -19.60 -25.59
N LYS A 19 14.64 -18.81 -26.67
CA LYS A 19 15.76 -17.94 -27.06
C LYS A 19 16.09 -16.92 -25.95
N ARG A 20 17.35 -16.98 -25.49
CA ARG A 20 18.04 -15.98 -24.67
C ARG A 20 17.92 -14.57 -25.28
N GLY A 21 17.26 -13.66 -24.57
CA GLY A 21 17.52 -12.23 -24.67
C GLY A 21 18.56 -11.85 -23.62
N LYS A 22 19.76 -11.43 -24.04
CA LYS A 22 20.80 -10.92 -23.13
C LYS A 22 20.35 -9.57 -22.55
N THR A 23 19.81 -9.57 -21.34
CA THR A 23 19.86 -8.41 -20.44
C THR A 23 21.17 -8.49 -19.66
N ALA A 24 22.06 -7.51 -19.85
CA ALA A 24 23.26 -7.36 -19.05
C ALA A 24 22.87 -7.00 -17.61
N GLY A 25 23.05 -7.96 -16.72
CA GLY A 25 22.68 -7.92 -15.31
C GLY A 25 22.53 -9.36 -14.79
N ASP A 26 23.54 -10.20 -15.03
CA ASP A 26 23.63 -11.49 -14.33
C ASP A 26 23.82 -11.16 -12.85
N TRP A 27 22.79 -11.45 -12.07
CA TRP A 27 22.93 -11.65 -10.65
C TRP A 27 23.71 -12.96 -10.52
N GLU A 28 24.89 -12.94 -9.92
CA GLU A 28 25.50 -14.15 -9.39
C GLU A 28 24.57 -14.65 -8.27
N ASP A 29 23.59 -15.49 -8.63
CA ASP A 29 22.79 -16.33 -7.74
C ASP A 29 23.74 -17.43 -7.21
N SER A 30 24.70 -17.05 -6.37
CA SER A 30 25.38 -18.01 -5.51
C SER A 30 24.39 -18.42 -4.41
N PRO A 31 24.24 -19.72 -4.09
CA PRO A 31 23.40 -20.15 -2.98
C PRO A 31 23.82 -19.42 -1.69
N SER A 32 22.86 -19.06 -0.85
CA SER A 32 23.23 -18.54 0.47
C SER A 32 23.98 -19.61 1.28
N ILE A 33 24.87 -19.22 2.19
CA ILE A 33 25.53 -20.15 3.12
C ILE A 33 24.47 -21.01 3.85
N PHE A 34 23.30 -20.44 4.13
CA PHE A 34 22.19 -21.18 4.72
C PHE A 34 21.48 -22.13 3.75
N GLU A 35 21.42 -21.83 2.45
CA GLU A 35 20.95 -22.78 1.44
C GLU A 35 21.93 -23.94 1.29
N GLU A 36 23.23 -23.67 1.33
CA GLU A 36 24.24 -24.72 1.38
C GLU A 36 24.10 -25.53 2.67
N GLU A 37 23.92 -24.89 3.84
CA GLU A 37 23.62 -25.61 5.10
C GLU A 37 22.33 -26.43 5.00
N LEU A 38 21.24 -25.89 4.44
CA LEU A 38 19.97 -26.59 4.24
C LEU A 38 20.09 -27.76 3.26
N ALA A 39 20.77 -27.57 2.14
CA ALA A 39 21.00 -28.62 1.15
C ALA A 39 21.97 -29.70 1.68
N LEU A 40 22.96 -29.31 2.48
CA LEU A 40 23.83 -30.24 3.21
C LEU A 40 23.05 -30.99 4.31
N PHE A 41 21.97 -30.42 4.87
CA PHE A 41 21.05 -31.16 5.74
C PHE A 41 20.22 -32.18 4.95
N GLU A 42 19.82 -31.87 3.71
CA GLU A 42 19.12 -32.81 2.82
C GLU A 42 20.01 -34.01 2.44
N GLU A 43 21.30 -33.78 2.18
CA GLU A 43 22.28 -34.86 1.92
C GLU A 43 22.59 -35.69 3.19
N ALA A 44 22.73 -35.02 4.35
CA ALA A 44 22.95 -35.70 5.63
C ALA A 44 21.73 -36.50 6.13
N ASP A 45 20.50 -36.12 5.76
CA ASP A 45 19.29 -36.87 6.10
C ASP A 45 19.21 -38.23 5.37
N MET A 46 19.90 -38.40 4.22
CA MET A 46 20.08 -39.72 3.59
C MET A 46 21.15 -40.59 4.27
N GLU A 47 22.14 -39.98 4.92
CA GLU A 47 23.25 -40.69 5.58
C GLU A 47 23.01 -40.93 7.08
N ALA A 48 22.14 -40.15 7.72
CA ALA A 48 21.88 -40.20 9.17
C ALA A 48 20.85 -41.25 9.61
N GLU A 49 20.23 -42.00 8.69
CA GLU A 49 19.39 -43.16 9.03
C GLU A 49 20.18 -44.31 9.72
N GLU A 50 21.51 -44.23 9.83
CA GLU A 50 22.34 -45.31 10.38
C GLU A 50 23.14 -45.02 11.68
N ARG A 51 23.11 -43.81 12.29
CA ARG A 51 23.92 -43.56 13.50
C ARG A 51 23.23 -42.73 14.57
N GLU A 52 22.81 -43.40 15.65
CA GLU A 52 22.43 -42.77 16.91
C GLU A 52 23.63 -42.10 17.59
N GLY A 53 23.45 -40.85 18.03
CA GLY A 53 24.43 -40.11 18.81
C GLY A 53 23.75 -39.05 19.68
N GLN A 54 23.85 -39.24 21.00
CA GLN A 54 23.28 -38.39 22.04
C GLN A 54 23.91 -36.98 22.06
N ALA A 55 23.08 -35.94 22.14
CA ALA A 55 23.50 -34.60 22.56
C ALA A 55 22.45 -34.01 23.52
N GLY A 56 22.94 -33.36 24.59
CA GLY A 56 22.22 -33.07 25.82
C GLY A 56 20.96 -32.20 25.68
N HIS A 57 19.96 -32.56 26.50
CA HIS A 57 18.68 -31.88 26.62
C HIS A 57 18.75 -30.73 27.63
N ASP A 58 18.36 -29.52 27.20
CA ASP A 58 17.83 -28.50 28.11
C ASP A 58 16.33 -28.37 27.88
N VAL A 59 15.55 -29.10 28.68
CA VAL A 59 14.10 -28.87 28.82
C VAL A 59 13.92 -27.71 29.80
N ILE A 60 13.86 -26.47 29.28
CA ILE A 60 13.74 -25.28 30.13
C ILE A 60 12.28 -25.05 30.55
N PRO A 61 11.98 -24.90 31.86
CA PRO A 61 10.67 -24.47 32.32
C PRO A 61 10.55 -22.93 32.31
N LEU A 62 9.41 -22.45 31.83
CA LEU A 62 8.91 -21.07 31.86
C LEU A 62 9.77 -19.99 31.14
N PHE A 63 9.14 -19.36 30.15
CA PHE A 63 9.70 -18.32 29.29
C PHE A 63 10.10 -17.06 30.08
N SER A 64 11.33 -16.57 29.85
CA SER A 64 11.68 -15.16 30.08
C SER A 64 12.26 -14.62 28.78
N ALA A 65 11.95 -13.37 28.44
CA ALA A 65 12.61 -12.63 27.36
C ALA A 65 14.14 -12.44 27.57
N ASP A 66 14.71 -13.06 28.61
CA ASP A 66 16.15 -13.25 28.86
C ASP A 66 16.73 -14.49 28.14
N LEU A 67 15.89 -15.36 27.57
CA LEU A 67 16.31 -16.59 26.88
C LEU A 67 17.18 -16.35 25.63
N ASN A 68 16.98 -15.22 24.94
CA ASN A 68 17.85 -14.83 23.84
C ASN A 68 17.92 -13.30 23.71
N PRO A 69 19.01 -12.64 24.18
CA PRO A 69 19.15 -11.20 24.10
C PRO A 69 19.14 -10.68 22.65
N ARG A 70 19.37 -11.55 21.64
CA ARG A 70 19.33 -11.17 20.21
C ARG A 70 17.92 -10.82 19.73
N TRP A 71 16.87 -11.26 20.42
CA TRP A 71 15.50 -10.97 20.00
C TRP A 71 15.13 -9.51 20.17
N ARG A 72 15.53 -8.87 21.28
CA ARG A 72 15.17 -7.48 21.56
C ARG A 72 15.86 -6.53 20.58
N ARG A 73 15.27 -5.35 20.40
CA ARG A 73 15.99 -4.23 19.78
C ARG A 73 17.15 -3.81 20.69
N PRO A 74 18.28 -3.34 20.13
CA PRO A 74 19.34 -2.72 20.93
C PRO A 74 18.75 -1.63 21.84
N GLN A 75 19.29 -1.48 23.05
CA GLN A 75 18.78 -0.48 23.97
C GLN A 75 18.89 0.92 23.37
N ALA A 76 17.77 1.64 23.37
CA ALA A 76 17.70 3.00 22.88
C ALA A 76 18.37 3.95 23.89
N ALA A 77 19.12 4.93 23.39
CA ALA A 77 19.66 5.99 24.22
C ALA A 77 18.51 6.81 24.84
N PRO A 78 18.65 7.35 26.06
CA PRO A 78 17.65 8.26 26.60
C PRO A 78 17.53 9.48 25.70
N LEU A 79 16.29 9.95 25.49
CA LEU A 79 15.99 11.08 24.62
C LEU A 79 15.70 12.31 25.48
N ASN A 80 16.48 13.38 25.33
CA ASN A 80 16.22 14.65 25.98
C ASN A 80 15.46 15.58 25.02
N PRO A 81 14.16 15.86 25.24
CA PRO A 81 13.35 16.66 24.33
C PRO A 81 13.86 18.09 24.16
N ASP A 82 14.60 18.66 25.11
CA ASP A 82 15.08 20.04 25.03
C ASP A 82 16.33 20.21 24.16
N SER A 83 17.14 19.16 24.02
CA SER A 83 18.39 19.19 23.25
C SER A 83 18.33 18.38 21.95
N ASP A 84 17.57 17.29 21.94
CA ASP A 84 17.68 16.26 20.92
C ASP A 84 16.59 16.41 19.87
N THR A 85 16.97 16.27 18.61
CA THR A 85 16.03 16.14 17.49
C THR A 85 15.78 14.66 17.23
N LEU A 86 14.51 14.24 17.17
CA LEU A 86 14.15 12.85 16.86
C LEU A 86 13.80 12.73 15.38
N VAL A 87 14.55 11.92 14.63
CA VAL A 87 14.32 11.65 13.21
C VAL A 87 14.03 10.17 13.00
N PHE A 88 12.89 9.85 12.39
CA PHE A 88 12.47 8.46 12.15
C PHE A 88 11.70 8.30 10.85
N GLN A 89 11.80 7.14 10.22
CA GLN A 89 10.98 6.79 9.07
C GLN A 89 9.65 6.21 9.54
N GLN A 90 8.54 6.88 9.21
CA GLN A 90 7.21 6.35 9.51
C GLN A 90 6.88 5.18 8.57
N ILE A 91 6.24 4.13 9.06
CA ILE A 91 5.83 2.94 8.29
C ILE A 91 4.33 2.70 8.29
N ASP A 92 3.67 3.11 9.37
CA ASP A 92 2.24 2.92 9.60
C ASP A 92 1.68 4.18 10.28
N LEU A 93 0.43 4.50 9.93
CA LEU A 93 -0.26 5.69 10.40
C LEU A 93 -1.74 5.35 10.59
N ASP A 94 -2.22 5.55 11.80
CA ASP A 94 -3.64 5.43 12.15
C ASP A 94 -4.10 6.64 12.96
N TYR A 95 -5.36 6.61 13.40
CA TYR A 95 -5.86 7.54 14.40
C TYR A 95 -6.69 6.80 15.45
N TYR A 96 -6.76 7.40 16.62
CA TYR A 96 -7.61 6.93 17.70
C TYR A 96 -8.30 8.11 18.39
N LEU A 97 -9.33 7.81 19.18
CA LEU A 97 -9.98 8.79 20.03
C LEU A 97 -9.37 8.70 21.42
N GLY A 98 -8.79 9.79 21.90
CA GLY A 98 -8.14 9.85 23.22
C GLY A 98 -8.43 11.16 23.94
N ALA A 99 -8.14 11.21 25.23
CA ALA A 99 -8.29 12.44 26.01
C ALA A 99 -7.32 13.53 25.51
N ALA A 100 -7.79 14.77 25.54
CA ALA A 100 -6.94 15.93 25.27
C ALA A 100 -5.74 15.97 26.22
N VAL A 101 -4.57 16.29 25.68
CA VAL A 101 -3.31 16.31 26.42
C VAL A 101 -2.94 17.75 26.76
N ALA A 102 -2.71 18.03 28.05
CA ALA A 102 -2.32 19.37 28.49
C ALA A 102 -1.03 19.84 27.79
N GLY A 103 -1.04 21.07 27.29
CA GLY A 103 0.05 21.68 26.52
C GLY A 103 0.05 21.35 25.02
N MET A 104 -0.79 20.42 24.56
CA MET A 104 -0.93 20.09 23.13
C MET A 104 -2.04 20.91 22.46
N PRO A 105 -1.92 21.21 21.15
CA PRO A 105 -2.93 21.97 20.43
C PRO A 105 -4.23 21.18 20.24
N GLY A 106 -5.32 21.89 19.93
CA GLY A 106 -6.64 21.31 19.66
C GLY A 106 -7.66 21.57 20.77
N GLN A 107 -8.72 20.77 20.82
CA GLN A 107 -9.71 20.86 21.88
C GLN A 107 -9.12 20.40 23.21
N SER A 108 -9.45 21.08 24.30
CA SER A 108 -8.98 20.79 25.66
C SER A 108 -9.92 19.92 26.49
N GLN A 109 -11.10 19.61 25.97
CA GLN A 109 -12.14 18.86 26.69
C GLN A 109 -12.67 17.69 25.86
N GLY A 110 -12.94 16.57 26.54
CA GLY A 110 -13.49 15.37 25.94
C GLY A 110 -12.47 14.54 25.17
N ASN A 111 -12.98 13.54 24.46
CA ASN A 111 -12.18 12.75 23.52
C ASN A 111 -11.96 13.54 22.24
N VAL A 112 -10.73 13.50 21.73
CA VAL A 112 -10.29 14.16 20.49
C VAL A 112 -9.63 13.13 19.57
N PRO A 113 -9.70 13.33 18.24
CA PRO A 113 -8.94 12.50 17.32
C PRO A 113 -7.44 12.83 17.43
N ILE A 114 -6.63 11.79 17.65
CA ILE A 114 -5.16 11.88 17.72
C ILE A 114 -4.60 10.97 16.63
N ILE A 115 -3.77 11.52 15.75
CA ILE A 115 -3.05 10.73 14.75
C ILE A 115 -1.89 10.03 15.46
N ARG A 116 -1.66 8.75 15.14
CA ARG A 116 -0.53 8.00 15.67
C ARG A 116 0.33 7.50 14.52
N MET A 117 1.61 7.83 14.57
CA MET A 117 2.61 7.35 13.61
C MET A 117 3.52 6.35 14.28
N PHE A 118 3.75 5.23 13.61
CA PHE A 118 4.75 4.25 14.00
C PHE A 118 5.90 4.27 13.02
N GLY A 119 7.11 4.07 13.51
CA GLY A 119 8.28 4.08 12.65
C GLY A 119 9.57 3.71 13.35
N VAL A 120 10.67 3.87 12.63
CA VAL A 120 11.99 3.42 13.04
C VAL A 120 13.04 4.49 12.75
N THR A 121 13.91 4.76 13.72
CA THR A 121 15.07 5.66 13.55
C THR A 121 16.17 5.01 12.70
N ASP A 122 17.16 5.80 12.23
CA ASP A 122 18.32 5.25 11.50
C ASP A 122 19.09 4.20 12.32
N SER A 123 19.11 4.33 13.65
CA SER A 123 19.75 3.37 14.56
C SER A 123 18.89 2.14 14.87
N GLY A 124 17.70 2.01 14.26
CA GLY A 124 16.83 0.85 14.44
C GLY A 124 15.95 0.89 15.69
N ASN A 125 15.82 2.04 16.36
CA ASN A 125 14.91 2.18 17.51
C ASN A 125 13.46 2.40 17.05
N SER A 126 12.51 1.70 17.66
CA SER A 126 11.07 1.87 17.35
C SER A 126 10.46 3.10 18.02
N VAL A 127 9.60 3.80 17.28
CA VAL A 127 8.98 5.07 17.67
C VAL A 127 7.45 4.96 17.57
N CYS A 128 6.76 5.42 18.59
CA CYS A 128 5.33 5.75 18.58
C CYS A 128 5.20 7.27 18.77
N CYS A 129 4.72 7.98 17.76
CA CYS A 129 4.54 9.43 17.79
C CYS A 129 3.05 9.77 17.76
N HIS A 130 2.55 10.38 18.84
CA HIS A 130 1.19 10.87 18.95
C HIS A 130 1.14 12.32 18.49
N VAL A 131 0.38 12.59 17.43
CA VAL A 131 0.28 13.89 16.78
C VAL A 131 -1.08 14.52 17.12
N HIS A 132 -1.04 15.66 17.79
CA HIS A 132 -2.20 16.30 18.41
C HIS A 132 -2.67 17.54 17.67
N GLY A 133 -3.96 17.86 17.81
CA GLY A 133 -4.55 19.13 17.39
C GLY A 133 -5.02 19.21 15.94
N PHE A 134 -4.98 18.10 15.21
CA PHE A 134 -5.53 18.03 13.86
C PHE A 134 -7.04 17.71 13.91
N ALA A 135 -7.87 18.53 13.28
CA ALA A 135 -9.31 18.38 13.29
C ALA A 135 -9.87 18.11 11.88
N PRO A 136 -10.85 17.21 11.72
CA PRO A 136 -11.46 16.92 10.44
C PRO A 136 -12.27 18.11 9.92
N TYR A 137 -12.25 18.37 8.61
CA TYR A 137 -13.05 19.42 8.01
C TYR A 137 -13.47 19.07 6.57
N PHE A 138 -14.46 19.80 6.07
CA PHE A 138 -14.91 19.76 4.67
C PHE A 138 -15.38 21.15 4.25
N TYR A 139 -15.75 21.32 2.97
CA TYR A 139 -16.17 22.62 2.44
C TYR A 139 -17.57 22.57 1.83
N ILE A 140 -18.25 23.72 1.88
CA ILE A 140 -19.47 24.02 1.11
C ILE A 140 -19.38 25.42 0.51
N PRO A 141 -20.02 25.71 -0.64
CA PRO A 141 -20.12 27.09 -1.14
C PRO A 141 -20.84 27.98 -0.13
N ALA A 142 -20.36 29.21 0.06
CA ALA A 142 -21.05 30.20 0.88
C ALA A 142 -22.33 30.68 0.17
N PRO A 143 -23.46 30.82 0.90
CA PRO A 143 -24.67 31.42 0.35
C PRO A 143 -24.44 32.85 -0.15
N ASN A 144 -25.25 33.27 -1.12
CA ASN A 144 -25.22 34.66 -1.59
C ASN A 144 -25.56 35.62 -0.43
N GLY A 145 -24.71 36.61 -0.19
CA GLY A 145 -24.88 37.56 0.92
C GLY A 145 -24.42 37.04 2.29
N PHE A 146 -23.75 35.88 2.34
CA PHE A 146 -23.13 35.38 3.57
C PHE A 146 -21.91 36.24 3.94
N THR A 147 -21.79 36.60 5.22
CA THR A 147 -20.73 37.46 5.78
C THR A 147 -20.26 36.87 7.10
N SER A 148 -19.19 37.44 7.66
CA SER A 148 -18.62 37.00 8.94
C SER A 148 -19.62 37.03 10.10
N ASP A 149 -20.62 37.92 10.06
CA ASP A 149 -21.63 38.06 11.11
C ASP A 149 -22.51 36.81 11.24
N HIS A 150 -22.71 36.10 10.13
CA HIS A 150 -23.54 34.89 10.07
C HIS A 150 -22.81 33.61 10.53
N LEU A 151 -21.48 33.64 10.70
CA LEU A 151 -20.67 32.45 11.04
C LEU A 151 -21.07 31.84 12.39
N SER A 152 -21.31 32.69 13.38
CA SER A 152 -21.65 32.27 14.74
C SER A 152 -22.99 31.53 14.79
N GLU A 153 -23.99 32.07 14.09
CA GLU A 153 -25.32 31.48 13.97
C GLU A 153 -25.28 30.18 13.16
N PHE A 154 -24.63 30.18 11.99
CA PHE A 154 -24.48 28.97 11.17
C PHE A 154 -23.84 27.81 11.97
N LYS A 155 -22.74 28.11 12.68
CA LYS A 155 -22.07 27.13 13.55
C LYS A 155 -23.01 26.59 14.62
N ARG A 156 -23.76 27.46 15.30
CA ARG A 156 -24.70 27.08 16.37
C ARG A 156 -25.81 26.17 15.85
N GLU A 157 -26.43 26.55 14.73
CA GLU A 157 -27.54 25.78 14.15
C GLU A 157 -27.05 24.42 13.62
N LEU A 158 -25.90 24.37 12.94
CA LEU A 158 -25.34 23.11 12.47
C LEU A 158 -24.95 22.20 13.63
N ASN A 159 -24.34 22.75 14.68
CA ASN A 159 -24.02 22.01 15.91
C ASN A 159 -25.28 21.38 16.54
N SER A 160 -26.35 22.16 16.66
CA SER A 160 -27.65 21.72 17.18
C SER A 160 -28.28 20.64 16.30
N ALA A 161 -28.26 20.81 14.98
CA ALA A 161 -28.82 19.86 14.03
C ALA A 161 -28.08 18.51 14.08
N VAL A 162 -26.74 18.53 14.08
CA VAL A 162 -25.93 17.31 14.15
C VAL A 162 -26.14 16.60 15.49
N LEU A 163 -26.20 17.33 16.61
CA LEU A 163 -26.49 16.75 17.92
C LEU A 163 -27.87 16.06 17.98
N LYS A 164 -28.90 16.66 17.37
CA LYS A 164 -30.25 16.07 17.31
C LYS A 164 -30.31 14.83 16.40
N ASP A 165 -29.50 14.80 15.34
CA ASP A 165 -29.42 13.65 14.42
C ASP A 165 -28.70 12.44 15.04
N MET A 166 -27.87 12.67 16.06
CA MET A 166 -27.16 11.59 16.77
C MET A 166 -28.14 10.69 17.52
N ARG A 167 -28.31 9.45 17.00
CA ARG A 167 -29.10 8.39 17.68
C ARG A 167 -28.59 8.03 19.08
N SER A 168 -27.29 8.22 19.34
CA SER A 168 -26.65 7.94 20.62
C SER A 168 -25.46 8.88 20.83
N ASN A 169 -25.49 9.64 21.93
CA ASN A 169 -24.41 10.54 22.33
C ASN A 169 -23.50 9.88 23.38
N LYS A 170 -22.87 8.75 23.03
CA LYS A 170 -22.03 7.97 23.97
C LYS A 170 -20.88 8.77 24.58
N ASP A 171 -20.38 9.77 23.86
CA ASP A 171 -19.24 10.60 24.26
C ASP A 171 -19.70 11.86 25.03
N ASN A 172 -21.00 12.01 25.37
CA ASN A 172 -21.59 13.19 26.01
C ASN A 172 -21.14 14.52 25.36
N MET A 173 -21.09 14.54 24.03
CA MET A 173 -20.62 15.70 23.27
C MET A 173 -21.62 16.84 23.37
N SER A 174 -21.14 18.02 23.74
CA SER A 174 -21.87 19.29 23.64
C SER A 174 -21.51 20.08 22.37
N VAL A 175 -20.33 19.78 21.79
CA VAL A 175 -19.79 20.47 20.61
C VAL A 175 -19.42 19.45 19.54
N THR A 176 -20.12 19.50 18.41
CA THR A 176 -19.88 18.70 17.20
C THR A 176 -19.19 19.51 16.09
N VAL A 177 -19.44 20.83 16.03
CA VAL A 177 -18.82 21.75 15.08
C VAL A 177 -17.85 22.68 15.81
N LEU A 178 -16.57 22.60 15.49
CA LEU A 178 -15.50 23.37 16.16
C LEU A 178 -15.40 24.79 15.64
N ALA A 179 -15.38 24.93 14.32
CA ALA A 179 -15.19 26.21 13.64
C ALA A 179 -15.90 26.20 12.29
N VAL A 180 -16.28 27.39 11.85
CA VAL A 180 -16.76 27.65 10.50
C VAL A 180 -16.03 28.90 10.04
N ASP A 181 -15.29 28.79 8.95
CA ASP A 181 -14.44 29.87 8.44
C ASP A 181 -14.78 30.15 6.97
N ILE A 182 -14.76 31.43 6.56
CA ILE A 182 -14.88 31.80 5.14
C ILE A 182 -13.50 31.67 4.49
N THR A 183 -13.44 30.91 3.40
CA THR A 183 -12.22 30.70 2.62
C THR A 183 -12.49 30.94 1.14
N ARG A 184 -11.61 31.68 0.48
CA ARG A 184 -11.70 31.98 -0.96
C ARG A 184 -11.03 30.89 -1.76
N LYS A 185 -11.79 30.12 -2.53
CA LYS A 185 -11.30 28.98 -3.31
C LYS A 185 -12.01 28.87 -4.66
N GLU A 186 -11.49 28.01 -5.53
CA GLU A 186 -12.10 27.68 -6.82
C GLU A 186 -12.52 26.20 -6.83
N SER A 187 -13.65 25.88 -7.47
CA SER A 187 -14.04 24.49 -7.73
C SER A 187 -13.11 23.86 -8.76
N MET A 188 -12.60 22.66 -8.48
CA MET A 188 -11.71 21.95 -9.40
C MET A 188 -12.41 21.46 -10.68
N TYR A 189 -13.73 21.24 -10.64
CA TYR A 189 -14.48 20.61 -11.74
C TYR A 189 -15.11 21.65 -12.67
N GLY A 190 -14.68 21.64 -13.94
CA GLY A 190 -15.04 22.62 -14.96
C GLY A 190 -14.22 23.90 -14.89
N TYR A 191 -14.03 24.57 -16.03
CA TYR A 191 -13.42 25.89 -16.12
C TYR A 191 -14.49 26.99 -15.98
N HIS A 192 -14.35 27.82 -14.94
CA HIS A 192 -15.29 28.90 -14.62
C HIS A 192 -14.64 30.28 -14.67
N GLY A 193 -13.64 30.48 -15.55
CA GLY A 193 -12.97 31.78 -15.70
C GLY A 193 -12.06 32.17 -14.53
N LYS A 194 -11.46 31.19 -13.83
CA LYS A 194 -10.67 31.41 -12.59
C LYS A 194 -11.47 32.15 -11.51
N ARG A 195 -12.79 31.97 -11.51
CA ARG A 195 -13.68 32.61 -10.55
C ARG A 195 -13.46 32.02 -9.16
N ILE A 196 -12.87 32.83 -8.30
CA ILE A 196 -12.73 32.54 -6.88
C ILE A 196 -14.05 32.88 -6.21
N VAL A 197 -14.60 31.93 -5.46
CA VAL A 197 -15.83 32.11 -4.68
C VAL A 197 -15.57 31.84 -3.21
N ASP A 198 -16.44 32.36 -2.36
CA ASP A 198 -16.39 32.09 -0.94
C ASP A 198 -16.93 30.68 -0.65
N PHE A 199 -16.14 29.91 0.10
CA PHE A 199 -16.49 28.61 0.65
C PHE A 199 -16.48 28.68 2.17
N LEU A 200 -17.43 28.01 2.81
CA LEU A 200 -17.39 27.77 4.24
C LEU A 200 -16.58 26.50 4.50
N ARG A 201 -15.47 26.64 5.23
CA ARG A 201 -14.70 25.52 5.80
C ARG A 201 -15.33 25.15 7.12
N ILE A 202 -15.92 23.95 7.21
CA ILE A 202 -16.59 23.47 8.41
C ILE A 202 -15.67 22.46 9.10
N THR A 203 -15.16 22.84 10.27
CA THR A 203 -14.30 21.98 11.10
C THR A 203 -15.15 21.24 12.12
N MET A 204 -15.09 19.91 12.09
CA MET A 204 -15.86 19.00 12.93
C MET A 204 -15.01 18.48 14.11
N ALA A 205 -15.66 18.12 15.21
CA ALA A 205 -14.97 17.58 16.39
C ALA A 205 -14.40 16.17 16.14
N MET A 206 -15.10 15.37 15.33
CA MET A 206 -14.76 13.96 15.10
C MET A 206 -14.94 13.58 13.63
N PRO A 207 -14.11 12.69 13.06
CA PRO A 207 -14.21 12.29 11.65
C PRO A 207 -15.58 11.68 11.30
N ARG A 208 -16.14 10.89 12.21
CA ARG A 208 -17.46 10.25 12.06
C ARG A 208 -18.62 11.24 11.91
N LEU A 209 -18.44 12.51 12.30
CA LEU A 209 -19.48 13.54 12.24
C LEU A 209 -19.56 14.25 10.88
N ILE A 210 -18.57 14.05 9.98
CA ILE A 210 -18.64 14.63 8.63
C ILE A 210 -19.85 14.06 7.87
N ALA A 211 -20.07 12.75 7.92
CA ALA A 211 -21.15 12.09 7.18
C ALA A 211 -22.56 12.60 7.54
N PRO A 212 -22.98 12.69 8.82
CA PRO A 212 -24.27 13.27 9.18
C PRO A 212 -24.36 14.76 8.85
N ALA A 213 -23.30 15.56 9.11
CA ALA A 213 -23.30 16.99 8.78
C ALA A 213 -23.48 17.22 7.27
N LYS A 214 -22.73 16.49 6.44
CA LYS A 214 -22.87 16.48 4.98
C LYS A 214 -24.31 16.18 4.57
N ARG A 215 -24.90 15.09 5.11
CA ARG A 215 -26.27 14.67 4.76
C ARG A 215 -27.30 15.75 5.09
N LEU A 216 -27.22 16.34 6.28
CA LEU A 216 -28.14 17.40 6.72
C LEU A 216 -28.03 18.65 5.82
N LEU A 217 -26.81 19.03 5.44
CA LEU A 217 -26.57 20.14 4.53
C LEU A 217 -27.07 19.88 3.10
N GLU A 218 -26.95 18.64 2.61
CA GLU A 218 -27.44 18.26 1.27
C GLU A 218 -28.98 18.15 1.19
N GLN A 219 -29.64 17.72 2.27
CA GLN A 219 -31.10 17.55 2.32
C GLN A 219 -31.88 18.85 2.48
N GLY A 220 -31.21 19.94 2.87
CA GLY A 220 -31.82 21.24 3.09
C GLY A 220 -31.56 21.72 4.51
N PHE A 221 -30.87 22.86 4.65
CA PHE A 221 -30.47 23.41 5.94
C PHE A 221 -30.95 24.86 6.08
N LYS A 222 -31.51 25.19 7.25
CA LYS A 222 -32.02 26.52 7.60
C LYS A 222 -31.18 27.11 8.73
N PHE A 223 -30.81 28.38 8.59
CA PHE A 223 -30.16 29.16 9.64
C PHE A 223 -30.40 30.66 9.38
N GLY A 224 -30.54 31.43 10.46
CA GLY A 224 -30.66 32.89 10.37
C GLY A 224 -31.69 33.40 9.35
N PRO A 225 -31.36 34.45 8.59
CA PRO A 225 -32.25 35.02 7.58
C PRO A 225 -32.30 34.22 6.27
N PHE A 226 -31.50 33.15 6.13
CA PHE A 226 -31.41 32.40 4.88
C PHE A 226 -32.55 31.38 4.78
N PRO A 227 -33.18 31.24 3.59
CA PRO A 227 -34.18 30.20 3.37
C PRO A 227 -33.54 28.80 3.46
N ILE A 228 -34.39 27.78 3.60
CA ILE A 228 -33.93 26.39 3.48
C ILE A 228 -33.29 26.22 2.11
N GLN A 229 -32.03 25.81 2.10
CA GLN A 229 -31.26 25.56 0.89
C GLN A 229 -30.40 24.31 1.03
N SER A 230 -30.20 23.62 -0.08
CA SER A 230 -29.31 22.46 -0.17
C SER A 230 -27.91 22.90 -0.57
N PHE A 231 -26.90 22.31 0.06
CA PHE A 231 -25.50 22.61 -0.20
C PHE A 231 -24.81 21.45 -0.89
N SER A 232 -24.04 21.76 -1.94
CA SER A 232 -23.09 20.81 -2.51
C SER A 232 -21.86 20.71 -1.60
N SER A 233 -21.48 19.50 -1.23
CA SER A 233 -20.31 19.26 -0.38
C SER A 233 -19.05 19.01 -1.20
N TYR A 234 -17.94 19.52 -0.70
CA TYR A 234 -16.61 19.39 -1.28
C TYR A 234 -15.70 18.72 -0.26
N GLU A 235 -14.89 17.76 -0.73
CA GLU A 235 -13.90 17.04 0.08
C GLU A 235 -14.44 16.31 1.33
N ALA A 236 -15.76 16.14 1.45
CA ALA A 236 -16.40 15.47 2.59
C ALA A 236 -16.26 13.93 2.59
N ASN A 237 -15.62 13.36 1.56
CA ASN A 237 -15.41 11.91 1.38
C ASN A 237 -13.91 11.52 1.39
N ILE A 238 -13.09 12.32 2.07
CA ILE A 238 -11.65 12.08 2.24
C ILE A 238 -11.40 11.45 3.62
N ASP A 239 -10.65 10.36 3.63
CA ASP A 239 -10.26 9.65 4.86
C ASP A 239 -9.40 10.59 5.73
N PHE A 240 -9.56 10.53 7.05
CA PHE A 240 -8.97 11.51 7.98
C PHE A 240 -7.43 11.49 7.95
N GLU A 241 -6.86 10.30 7.82
CA GLU A 241 -5.43 10.02 7.68
C GLU A 241 -4.88 10.64 6.39
N ILE A 242 -5.60 10.48 5.27
CA ILE A 242 -5.22 11.08 3.98
C ILE A 242 -5.29 12.60 4.07
N ARG A 243 -6.32 13.14 4.72
CA ARG A 243 -6.45 14.58 4.94
C ARG A 243 -5.26 15.14 5.73
N PHE A 244 -4.93 14.51 6.86
CA PHE A 244 -3.76 14.87 7.65
C PHE A 244 -2.45 14.81 6.85
N MET A 245 -2.26 13.73 6.08
CA MET A 245 -1.08 13.53 5.23
C MET A 245 -0.95 14.58 4.12
N VAL A 246 -2.06 15.02 3.53
CA VAL A 246 -2.09 16.08 2.53
C VAL A 246 -1.73 17.42 3.16
N ASP A 247 -2.40 17.79 4.26
CA ASP A 247 -2.26 19.11 4.88
C ASP A 247 -0.89 19.32 5.55
N SER A 248 -0.25 18.25 6.01
CA SER A 248 1.05 18.28 6.68
C SER A 248 2.23 17.89 5.76
N ASP A 249 1.98 17.76 4.44
CA ASP A 249 2.95 17.28 3.45
C ASP A 249 3.63 15.93 3.82
N VAL A 250 2.98 15.11 4.66
CA VAL A 250 3.43 13.76 5.03
C VAL A 250 3.06 12.79 3.92
N VAL A 251 4.02 12.06 3.38
CA VAL A 251 3.78 10.97 2.41
C VAL A 251 4.03 9.60 3.04
N GLY A 252 3.63 8.52 2.38
CA GLY A 252 3.89 7.18 2.88
C GLY A 252 5.38 6.90 2.97
N CYS A 253 5.84 6.26 4.04
CA CYS A 253 7.24 5.87 4.22
C CYS A 253 8.27 7.02 4.18
N CYS A 254 7.86 8.26 4.46
CA CYS A 254 8.77 9.40 4.58
C CYS A 254 9.49 9.44 5.92
N TRP A 255 10.52 10.26 5.97
CA TRP A 255 11.23 10.60 7.19
C TRP A 255 10.53 11.78 7.87
N ILE A 256 10.24 11.61 9.15
CA ILE A 256 9.65 12.63 10.02
C ILE A 256 10.71 13.08 11.00
N GLU A 257 10.86 14.39 11.15
CA GLU A 257 11.72 15.03 12.12
C GLU A 257 10.88 15.77 13.16
N LEU A 258 11.19 15.54 14.43
CA LEU A 258 10.65 16.27 15.58
C LEU A 258 11.76 17.15 16.14
N PRO A 259 11.70 18.48 15.91
CA PRO A 259 12.74 19.39 16.39
C PRO A 259 12.82 19.44 17.92
N LYS A 260 14.02 19.65 18.44
CA LYS A 260 14.23 19.91 19.88
C LYS A 260 13.33 21.03 20.42
N GLY A 261 12.81 20.83 21.63
CA GLY A 261 11.87 21.72 22.32
C GLY A 261 10.45 21.73 21.76
N LYS A 262 10.13 20.87 20.78
CA LYS A 262 8.81 20.82 20.13
C LYS A 262 8.01 19.56 20.40
N TYR A 263 8.61 18.54 20.98
CA TYR A 263 7.94 17.31 21.37
C TYR A 263 8.14 17.02 22.85
N ARG A 264 7.32 16.14 23.40
CA ARG A 264 7.43 15.66 24.78
C ARG A 264 7.55 14.15 24.80
N VAL A 265 8.46 13.62 25.60
CA VAL A 265 8.60 12.17 25.81
C VAL A 265 7.56 11.70 26.83
N ARG A 266 6.90 10.56 26.55
CA ARG A 266 6.02 9.87 27.50
C ARG A 266 6.84 8.85 28.30
N GLU A 267 7.32 9.25 29.46
CA GLU A 267 7.99 8.33 30.40
C GLU A 267 6.97 7.60 31.28
N GLU A 268 5.99 8.34 31.79
CA GLU A 268 4.88 7.79 32.55
C GLU A 268 3.68 7.53 31.64
N ARG A 269 2.95 6.42 31.86
CA ARG A 269 1.74 6.04 31.10
C ARG A 269 1.97 5.76 29.61
N LYS A 270 3.08 5.11 29.26
CA LYS A 270 3.28 4.55 27.92
C LYS A 270 2.10 3.62 27.56
N VAL A 271 1.52 3.82 26.37
CA VAL A 271 0.46 2.95 25.85
C VAL A 271 0.99 2.06 24.73
N SER A 272 2.22 2.25 24.29
CA SER A 272 2.87 1.44 23.27
C SER A 272 3.98 0.56 23.85
N LEU A 273 4.39 -0.45 23.07
CA LEU A 273 5.58 -1.28 23.31
C LEU A 273 6.84 -0.72 22.61
N CYS A 274 6.75 0.47 21.99
CA CYS A 274 7.88 1.11 21.32
C CYS A 274 8.92 1.61 22.33
N GLN A 275 10.17 1.71 21.87
CA GLN A 275 11.26 2.21 22.71
C GLN A 275 11.07 3.71 23.01
N TYR A 276 10.78 4.50 21.98
CA TYR A 276 10.39 5.90 22.11
C TYR A 276 8.88 6.06 21.96
N GLU A 277 8.27 6.79 22.88
CA GLU A 277 6.89 7.22 22.80
C GLU A 277 6.82 8.72 23.06
N VAL A 278 6.32 9.50 22.11
CA VAL A 278 6.39 10.97 22.12
C VAL A 278 5.06 11.60 21.73
N ASP A 279 4.82 12.81 22.23
CA ASP A 279 3.73 13.71 21.84
C ASP A 279 4.27 14.90 21.07
N VAL A 280 3.60 15.30 20.00
CA VAL A 280 3.92 16.52 19.23
C VAL A 280 2.66 17.19 18.70
N GLY A 281 2.67 18.52 18.59
CA GLY A 281 1.62 19.24 17.86
C GLY A 281 1.73 19.03 16.35
N TRP A 282 0.61 18.88 15.64
CA TRP A 282 0.63 18.59 14.21
C TRP A 282 1.34 19.63 13.33
N THR A 283 1.43 20.88 13.78
CA THR A 283 2.15 21.96 13.10
C THR A 283 3.64 22.04 13.45
N GLN A 284 4.13 21.17 14.33
CA GLN A 284 5.50 21.23 14.87
C GLN A 284 6.42 20.13 14.34
N LEU A 285 5.89 19.13 13.63
CA LEU A 285 6.68 18.11 12.95
C LEU A 285 7.13 18.59 11.56
N ILE A 286 8.26 18.05 11.08
CA ILE A 286 8.78 18.31 9.74
C ILE A 286 8.72 17.00 8.94
N SER A 287 8.06 17.05 7.78
CA SER A 287 8.04 15.95 6.81
C SER A 287 9.12 16.18 5.76
N HIS A 288 10.04 15.23 5.63
CA HIS A 288 11.11 15.32 4.64
C HIS A 288 10.71 14.64 3.33
N PRO A 289 10.87 15.30 2.16
CA PRO A 289 10.68 14.66 0.87
C PRO A 289 11.70 13.54 0.69
N ALA A 290 11.32 12.45 0.03
CA ALA A 290 12.20 11.32 -0.25
C ALA A 290 13.21 11.66 -1.37
N GLU A 291 14.11 12.60 -1.11
CA GLU A 291 15.18 13.09 -1.99
C GLU A 291 16.49 13.22 -1.20
N GLY A 292 17.62 13.14 -1.90
CA GLY A 292 18.95 13.23 -1.26
C GLY A 292 19.13 12.19 -0.16
N GLU A 293 19.53 12.64 1.03
CA GLU A 293 19.77 11.75 2.18
C GLU A 293 18.51 10.98 2.63
N TYR A 294 17.32 11.57 2.47
CA TYR A 294 16.05 10.98 2.91
C TYR A 294 15.47 9.94 1.94
N GLN A 295 16.21 9.60 0.87
CA GLN A 295 15.88 8.43 0.03
C GLN A 295 16.16 7.11 0.76
N ARG A 296 17.04 7.12 1.78
CA ARG A 296 17.39 5.93 2.56
C ARG A 296 16.17 5.27 3.23
N ILE A 297 16.34 4.00 3.57
CA ILE A 297 15.34 3.18 4.25
C ILE A 297 15.91 2.78 5.61
N ALA A 298 15.12 2.94 6.67
CA ALA A 298 15.50 2.54 8.02
C ALA A 298 15.71 1.01 8.10
N PRO A 299 16.49 0.50 9.07
CA PRO A 299 16.74 -0.94 9.23
C PRO A 299 15.50 -1.64 9.83
N LEU A 300 14.45 -1.79 9.02
CA LEU A 300 13.18 -2.41 9.40
C LEU A 300 13.38 -3.89 9.71
N ARG A 301 12.75 -4.39 10.78
CA ARG A 301 12.67 -5.82 11.10
C ARG A 301 11.49 -6.45 10.38
N VAL A 302 11.76 -7.38 9.47
CA VAL A 302 10.77 -8.18 8.75
C VAL A 302 10.70 -9.56 9.39
N LEU A 303 9.57 -9.89 9.99
CA LEU A 303 9.28 -11.21 10.53
C LEU A 303 8.49 -12.01 9.50
N SER A 304 9.03 -13.14 9.05
CA SER A 304 8.30 -14.15 8.29
C SER A 304 8.02 -15.36 9.17
N PHE A 305 6.82 -15.90 9.10
CA PHE A 305 6.45 -17.06 9.89
C PHE A 305 5.51 -17.98 9.10
N ASP A 306 5.45 -19.23 9.54
CA ASP A 306 4.62 -20.30 9.00
C ASP A 306 4.21 -21.24 10.15
N ILE A 307 3.08 -21.94 10.02
CA ILE A 307 2.54 -22.82 11.06
C ILE A 307 2.24 -24.21 10.51
N GLU A 308 2.41 -25.22 11.37
CA GLU A 308 1.96 -26.58 11.10
C GLU A 308 0.88 -27.02 12.08
N CYS A 309 -0.12 -27.72 11.55
CA CYS A 309 -1.26 -28.22 12.32
C CYS A 309 -1.40 -29.74 12.14
N ALA A 310 -1.63 -30.47 13.23
CA ALA A 310 -1.91 -31.91 13.16
C ALA A 310 -3.40 -32.14 12.89
N GLY A 311 -3.75 -32.29 11.61
CA GLY A 311 -5.13 -32.50 11.16
C GLY A 311 -5.60 -33.96 11.23
N ARG A 312 -6.93 -34.14 11.19
CA ARG A 312 -7.58 -35.44 10.98
C ARG A 312 -7.48 -35.85 9.50
N LYS A 313 -7.28 -37.15 9.25
CA LYS A 313 -7.10 -37.68 7.88
C LYS A 313 -8.30 -37.32 6.98
N GLY A 314 -8.01 -36.68 5.84
CA GLY A 314 -9.00 -36.29 4.83
C GLY A 314 -9.81 -35.02 5.16
N ILE A 315 -9.54 -34.35 6.28
CA ILE A 315 -10.25 -33.13 6.70
C ILE A 315 -9.25 -31.98 6.76
N PHE A 316 -9.60 -30.84 6.17
CA PHE A 316 -8.79 -29.62 6.30
C PHE A 316 -8.76 -29.16 7.77
N PRO A 317 -7.62 -28.70 8.32
CA PRO A 317 -7.53 -28.35 9.73
C PRO A 317 -8.60 -27.34 10.19
N GLU A 318 -9.25 -27.65 11.32
CA GLU A 318 -10.24 -26.80 12.00
C GLU A 318 -9.68 -26.35 13.34
N ALA A 319 -9.58 -25.03 13.58
CA ALA A 319 -8.93 -24.47 14.77
C ALA A 319 -9.57 -24.92 16.09
N GLU A 320 -10.85 -25.31 16.09
CA GLU A 320 -11.56 -25.81 17.26
C GLU A 320 -11.13 -27.22 17.68
N LYS A 321 -10.53 -27.99 16.77
CA LYS A 321 -10.24 -29.43 16.98
C LYS A 321 -8.77 -29.75 16.80
N ASP A 322 -8.19 -29.32 15.69
CA ASP A 322 -6.86 -29.71 15.25
C ASP A 322 -5.80 -28.77 15.89
N PRO A 323 -4.77 -29.30 16.57
CA PRO A 323 -3.79 -28.48 17.29
C PRO A 323 -2.72 -27.88 16.37
N VAL A 324 -2.23 -26.69 16.75
CA VAL A 324 -0.99 -26.12 16.22
C VAL A 324 0.18 -26.84 16.89
N ILE A 325 1.05 -27.41 16.08
CA ILE A 325 2.15 -28.26 16.54
C ILE A 325 3.51 -27.63 16.32
N GLN A 326 3.67 -26.78 15.30
CA GLN A 326 4.90 -26.04 15.08
C GLN A 326 4.61 -24.63 14.57
N ILE A 327 5.45 -23.67 14.95
CA ILE A 327 5.48 -22.33 14.38
C ILE A 327 6.93 -21.97 14.10
N ALA A 328 7.29 -21.84 12.83
CA ALA A 328 8.60 -21.36 12.42
C ALA A 328 8.59 -19.83 12.30
N SER A 329 9.69 -19.17 12.64
CA SER A 329 9.82 -17.73 12.59
C SER A 329 11.24 -17.30 12.22
N MET A 330 11.33 -16.50 11.17
CA MET A 330 12.57 -15.94 10.64
C MET A 330 12.49 -14.41 10.70
N VAL A 331 13.51 -13.76 11.27
CA VAL A 331 13.57 -12.29 11.32
C VAL A 331 14.80 -11.79 10.60
N GLN A 332 14.57 -10.87 9.67
CA GLN A 332 15.59 -10.25 8.86
C GLN A 332 15.52 -8.73 8.97
N ARG A 333 16.66 -8.06 8.91
CA ARG A 333 16.70 -6.60 8.81
C ARG A 333 16.79 -6.20 7.35
N GLN A 334 16.03 -5.17 6.97
CA GLN A 334 16.03 -4.67 5.60
C GLN A 334 17.46 -4.25 5.19
N GLY A 335 17.94 -4.79 4.07
CA GLY A 335 19.29 -4.56 3.55
C GLY A 335 20.31 -5.64 3.92
N GLU A 336 20.05 -6.48 4.93
CA GLU A 336 20.87 -7.65 5.24
C GLU A 336 20.49 -8.83 4.33
N LYS A 337 21.45 -9.69 3.96
CA LYS A 337 21.22 -10.86 3.11
C LYS A 337 20.56 -12.03 3.86
N GLU A 338 20.93 -12.21 5.12
CA GLU A 338 20.51 -13.36 5.93
C GLU A 338 19.60 -12.95 7.09
N PRO A 339 18.65 -13.80 7.51
CA PRO A 339 17.90 -13.60 8.74
C PRO A 339 18.81 -13.82 9.96
N PHE A 340 18.76 -12.88 10.91
CA PHE A 340 19.57 -12.92 12.14
C PHE A 340 18.88 -13.65 13.30
N ILE A 341 17.58 -13.92 13.18
CA ILE A 341 16.82 -14.79 14.09
C ILE A 341 16.19 -15.89 13.25
N ARG A 342 16.43 -17.13 13.69
CA ARG A 342 15.87 -18.35 13.12
C ARG A 342 15.38 -19.19 14.30
N THR A 343 14.07 -19.36 14.44
CA THR A 343 13.48 -20.01 15.61
C THR A 343 12.28 -20.84 15.21
N VAL A 344 12.14 -22.02 15.81
CA VAL A 344 10.96 -22.87 15.67
C VAL A 344 10.40 -23.20 17.06
N PHE A 345 9.11 -22.98 17.24
CA PHE A 345 8.36 -23.34 18.43
C PHE A 345 7.67 -24.67 18.16
N THR A 346 8.00 -25.73 18.88
CA THR A 346 7.50 -27.09 18.63
C THR A 346 6.72 -27.62 19.83
N LEU A 347 5.64 -28.35 19.58
CA LEU A 347 4.96 -29.15 20.58
C LEU A 347 5.70 -30.50 20.71
N GLN A 348 6.02 -30.89 21.94
CA GLN A 348 6.88 -32.01 22.31
C GLN A 348 8.37 -31.80 21.95
N SER A 349 9.22 -32.78 22.29
CA SER A 349 10.67 -32.71 22.09
C SER A 349 11.05 -32.77 20.60
N CYS A 350 12.02 -31.97 20.19
CA CYS A 350 12.52 -31.95 18.82
C CYS A 350 14.03 -31.96 18.86
N SER A 351 14.66 -32.75 17.98
CA SER A 351 16.12 -32.78 17.87
C SER A 351 16.64 -31.42 17.41
N SER A 352 17.88 -31.09 17.80
CA SER A 352 18.50 -29.82 17.46
C SER A 352 18.64 -29.60 15.95
N ILE A 353 18.46 -28.37 15.50
CA ILE A 353 18.64 -27.95 14.11
C ILE A 353 19.79 -26.95 14.10
N VAL A 354 20.84 -27.25 13.33
CA VAL A 354 22.02 -26.37 13.24
C VAL A 354 21.60 -25.01 12.67
N GLY A 355 22.13 -23.94 13.25
CA GLY A 355 21.81 -22.56 12.85
C GLY A 355 20.43 -22.05 13.26
N SER A 356 19.59 -22.87 13.92
CA SER A 356 18.24 -22.48 14.35
C SER A 356 17.98 -22.78 15.82
N GLN A 357 17.26 -21.90 16.51
CA GLN A 357 16.84 -22.12 17.89
C GLN A 357 15.55 -22.95 17.92
N VAL A 358 15.59 -24.12 18.57
CA VAL A 358 14.43 -25.01 18.75
C VAL A 358 13.87 -24.82 20.16
N LEU A 359 12.59 -24.45 20.27
CA LEU A 359 11.89 -24.23 21.53
C LEU A 359 10.77 -25.27 21.68
N CYS A 360 10.95 -26.22 22.59
CA CYS A 360 10.01 -27.33 22.79
C CYS A 360 9.03 -27.02 23.94
N PHE A 361 7.73 -27.27 23.73
CA PHE A 361 6.68 -27.06 24.71
C PHE A 361 5.88 -28.32 24.96
N THR A 362 5.44 -28.55 26.20
CA THR A 362 4.61 -29.72 26.53
C THR A 362 3.12 -29.46 26.31
N LYS A 363 2.69 -28.20 26.40
CA LYS A 363 1.31 -27.78 26.16
C LYS A 363 1.23 -26.76 25.03
N GLU A 364 0.24 -26.92 24.17
CA GLU A 364 -0.03 -26.00 23.06
C GLU A 364 -0.32 -24.57 23.54
N SER A 365 -1.00 -24.40 24.68
CA SER A 365 -1.25 -23.09 25.26
C SER A 365 0.03 -22.33 25.61
N GLN A 366 1.08 -23.04 26.06
CA GLN A 366 2.40 -22.45 26.33
C GLN A 366 3.12 -22.08 25.04
N LEU A 367 3.02 -22.92 24.00
CA LEU A 367 3.57 -22.66 22.68
C LEU A 367 2.99 -21.35 22.11
N LEU A 368 1.66 -21.25 22.06
CA LEU A 368 0.95 -20.06 21.57
C LEU A 368 1.30 -18.81 22.38
N GLN A 369 1.29 -18.91 23.71
CA GLN A 369 1.63 -17.79 24.59
C GLN A 369 3.07 -17.30 24.36
N SER A 370 4.01 -18.24 24.22
CA SER A 370 5.44 -17.95 23.99
C SER A 370 5.68 -17.33 22.62
N TRP A 371 4.99 -17.79 21.58
CA TRP A 371 5.08 -17.18 20.25
C TRP A 371 4.53 -15.74 20.25
N ALA A 372 3.40 -15.49 20.93
CA ALA A 372 2.87 -14.14 21.06
C ALA A 372 3.83 -13.21 21.82
N GLU A 373 4.53 -13.73 22.84
CA GLU A 373 5.57 -12.98 23.56
C GLU A 373 6.81 -12.72 22.70
N PHE A 374 7.21 -13.69 21.90
CA PHE A 374 8.26 -13.53 20.89
C PHE A 374 7.94 -12.40 19.91
N VAL A 375 6.73 -12.36 19.33
CA VAL A 375 6.31 -11.29 18.40
C VAL A 375 6.41 -9.90 19.08
N ARG A 376 5.99 -9.79 20.34
CA ARG A 376 6.11 -8.54 21.12
C ARG A 376 7.56 -8.16 21.41
N THR A 377 8.40 -9.14 21.74
CA THR A 377 9.80 -8.95 22.13
C THR A 377 10.70 -8.61 20.94
N VAL A 378 10.49 -9.27 19.80
CA VAL A 378 11.19 -8.99 18.55
C VAL A 378 10.84 -7.62 18.00
N ASP A 379 9.62 -7.17 18.25
CA ASP A 379 9.10 -5.90 17.81
C ASP A 379 9.27 -5.67 16.29
N ALA A 380 8.80 -6.63 15.49
CA ALA A 380 8.86 -6.57 14.02
C ALA A 380 8.04 -5.40 13.45
N ASP A 381 8.59 -4.75 12.43
CA ASP A 381 7.96 -3.63 11.71
C ASP A 381 7.00 -4.14 10.63
N ILE A 382 7.42 -5.19 9.93
CA ILE A 382 6.67 -5.87 8.88
C ILE A 382 6.50 -7.33 9.29
N ILE A 383 5.28 -7.84 9.16
CA ILE A 383 4.96 -9.26 9.32
C ILE A 383 4.56 -9.80 7.96
N THR A 384 5.28 -10.82 7.49
CA THR A 384 5.10 -11.48 6.21
C THR A 384 4.98 -13.00 6.41
N GLY A 385 4.72 -13.69 5.31
CA GLY A 385 4.59 -15.13 5.17
C GLY A 385 3.84 -15.40 3.87
N TYR A 386 3.31 -16.61 3.73
CA TYR A 386 2.53 -16.99 2.55
C TYR A 386 1.13 -17.41 2.97
N ASN A 387 0.11 -16.59 2.65
CA ASN A 387 -1.29 -16.82 3.05
C ASN A 387 -1.59 -16.57 4.54
N ILE A 388 -0.74 -15.81 5.23
CA ILE A 388 -0.88 -15.47 6.65
C ILE A 388 -2.18 -14.74 7.00
N GLN A 389 -2.74 -13.95 6.09
CA GLN A 389 -3.95 -13.17 6.35
C GLN A 389 -5.20 -14.04 6.34
N ASN A 390 -5.25 -15.05 5.48
CA ASN A 390 -6.45 -15.87 5.26
C ASN A 390 -6.37 -17.24 5.94
N PHE A 391 -5.18 -17.70 6.35
CA PHE A 391 -4.98 -18.96 7.06
C PHE A 391 -4.29 -18.76 8.42
N ASP A 392 -3.00 -18.45 8.45
CA ASP A 392 -2.19 -18.58 9.68
C ASP A 392 -2.67 -17.71 10.85
N LEU A 393 -2.80 -16.39 10.65
CA LEU A 393 -3.25 -15.48 11.70
C LEU A 393 -4.70 -15.79 12.16
N PRO A 394 -5.67 -16.00 11.26
CA PRO A 394 -7.00 -16.46 11.66
C PRO A 394 -6.99 -17.76 12.45
N TYR A 395 -6.21 -18.75 12.02
CA TYR A 395 -6.13 -20.06 12.65
C TYR A 395 -5.57 -19.95 14.06
N LEU A 396 -4.44 -19.24 14.22
CA LEU A 396 -3.80 -19.01 15.51
C LEU A 396 -4.74 -18.28 16.50
N LEU A 397 -5.46 -17.25 16.06
CA LEU A 397 -6.39 -16.51 16.91
C LEU A 397 -7.58 -17.36 17.36
N ASN A 398 -8.19 -18.10 16.44
CA ASN A 398 -9.32 -18.98 16.76
C ASN A 398 -8.86 -20.13 17.68
N ARG A 399 -7.68 -20.70 17.43
CA ARG A 399 -7.12 -21.77 18.27
C ARG A 399 -6.81 -21.26 19.68
N ALA A 400 -6.19 -20.10 19.79
CA ALA A 400 -5.93 -19.46 21.08
C ALA A 400 -7.23 -19.16 21.85
N ALA A 401 -8.30 -18.74 21.16
CA ALA A 401 -9.60 -18.53 21.76
C ALA A 401 -10.22 -19.85 22.28
N THR A 402 -10.17 -20.93 21.49
CA THR A 402 -10.62 -22.27 21.90
C THR A 402 -9.90 -22.77 23.15
N LEU A 403 -8.58 -22.55 23.21
CA LEU A 403 -7.74 -22.96 24.34
C LEU A 403 -7.72 -21.95 25.50
N LYS A 404 -8.47 -20.85 25.39
CA LYS A 404 -8.56 -19.77 26.40
C LYS A 404 -7.20 -19.12 26.73
N VAL A 405 -6.32 -18.98 25.73
CA VAL A 405 -5.03 -18.27 25.85
C VAL A 405 -5.27 -16.76 25.73
N ASN A 406 -5.73 -16.15 26.82
CA ASN A 406 -6.25 -14.79 26.83
C ASN A 406 -5.24 -13.69 26.44
N LEU A 407 -3.93 -13.95 26.58
CA LEU A 407 -2.85 -13.00 26.24
C LEU A 407 -2.35 -13.13 24.80
N PHE A 408 -2.78 -14.16 24.06
CA PHE A 408 -2.41 -14.35 22.66
C PHE A 408 -2.83 -13.19 21.74
N PRO A 409 -4.09 -12.68 21.78
CA PRO A 409 -4.57 -11.72 20.81
C PRO A 409 -4.03 -10.30 21.01
N TYR A 410 -2.93 -10.09 21.73
CA TYR A 410 -2.27 -8.79 21.89
C TYR A 410 -0.98 -8.76 21.09
N LEU A 411 -1.11 -8.71 19.76
CA LEU A 411 0.00 -8.84 18.82
C LEU A 411 0.48 -7.49 18.23
N GLY A 412 -0.34 -6.44 18.32
CA GLY A 412 0.02 -5.07 17.91
C GLY A 412 1.06 -4.41 18.84
N ARG A 413 1.42 -3.16 18.54
CA ARG A 413 2.32 -2.35 19.39
C ARG A 413 1.60 -1.61 20.50
N VAL A 414 0.28 -1.48 20.44
CA VAL A 414 -0.52 -0.76 21.44
C VAL A 414 -0.96 -1.71 22.54
N GLN A 415 -0.61 -1.37 23.77
CA GLN A 415 -0.96 -2.13 24.96
C GLN A 415 -2.47 -2.11 25.17
N GLY A 416 -3.05 -3.25 25.52
CA GLY A 416 -4.47 -3.36 25.84
C GLY A 416 -5.43 -3.42 24.64
N ILE A 417 -4.95 -3.25 23.40
CA ILE A 417 -5.78 -3.46 22.19
C ILE A 417 -5.64 -4.91 21.72
N LYS A 418 -6.80 -5.59 21.62
CA LYS A 418 -6.85 -6.95 21.05
C LYS A 418 -6.89 -6.88 19.53
N SER A 419 -6.12 -7.76 18.90
CA SER A 419 -6.20 -8.12 17.50
C SER A 419 -7.47 -8.94 17.27
N VAL A 420 -8.34 -8.44 16.39
CA VAL A 420 -9.67 -8.97 16.08
C VAL A 420 -9.81 -9.15 14.57
N LEU A 421 -10.29 -10.32 14.17
CA LEU A 421 -10.55 -10.63 12.77
C LEU A 421 -11.81 -9.92 12.28
N ARG A 422 -11.73 -9.38 11.07
CA ARG A 422 -12.88 -8.82 10.33
C ARG A 422 -12.86 -9.32 8.91
N ASP A 423 -14.00 -9.79 8.42
CA ASP A 423 -14.13 -10.13 7.01
C ASP A 423 -14.19 -8.85 6.16
N SER A 424 -13.50 -8.87 5.02
CA SER A 424 -13.45 -7.78 4.07
C SER A 424 -13.55 -8.33 2.66
N SER A 425 -14.51 -7.82 1.89
CA SER A 425 -14.61 -8.13 0.47
C SER A 425 -13.99 -7.02 -0.37
N PHE A 426 -13.16 -7.40 -1.34
CA PHE A 426 -12.60 -6.50 -2.33
C PHE A 426 -13.06 -6.93 -3.72
N GLN A 427 -13.56 -6.00 -4.52
CA GLN A 427 -14.00 -6.27 -5.87
C GLN A 427 -13.48 -5.23 -6.85
N SER A 428 -12.86 -5.69 -7.94
CA SER A 428 -12.53 -4.85 -9.09
C SER A 428 -12.55 -5.67 -10.38
N LYS A 429 -12.73 -5.00 -11.53
CA LYS A 429 -12.64 -5.67 -12.85
C LYS A 429 -11.27 -6.33 -13.08
N GLN A 430 -10.20 -5.75 -12.52
CA GLN A 430 -8.82 -6.24 -12.69
C GLN A 430 -8.51 -7.45 -11.81
N MET A 431 -9.00 -7.48 -10.56
CA MET A 431 -8.62 -8.49 -9.56
C MET A 431 -9.72 -9.52 -9.25
N GLY A 432 -10.92 -9.34 -9.82
CA GLY A 432 -12.11 -10.11 -9.47
C GLY A 432 -12.69 -9.71 -8.11
N ARG A 433 -13.64 -10.51 -7.62
CA ARG A 433 -14.13 -10.46 -6.23
C ARG A 433 -13.27 -11.41 -5.38
N ARG A 434 -12.78 -10.90 -4.25
CA ARG A 434 -11.99 -11.65 -3.28
C ARG A 434 -12.51 -11.37 -1.89
N GLU A 435 -12.57 -12.40 -1.07
CA GLU A 435 -12.90 -12.31 0.34
C GLU A 435 -11.62 -12.54 1.12
N ASN A 436 -11.23 -11.54 1.90
CA ASN A 436 -10.02 -11.54 2.70
C ASN A 436 -10.39 -11.29 4.15
N LYS A 437 -9.56 -11.79 5.07
CA LYS A 437 -9.66 -11.44 6.48
C LYS A 437 -8.67 -10.32 6.79
N ILE A 438 -9.12 -9.32 7.54
CA ILE A 438 -8.29 -8.23 8.04
C ILE A 438 -8.13 -8.42 9.53
N LEU A 439 -6.89 -8.31 10.00
CA LEU A 439 -6.54 -8.29 11.41
C LEU A 439 -5.96 -6.92 11.78
N ASN A 440 -6.36 -6.35 12.91
CA ASN A 440 -5.68 -5.16 13.43
C ASN A 440 -4.42 -5.54 14.22
N MET A 441 -3.30 -4.92 13.85
CA MET A 441 -2.00 -5.00 14.53
C MET A 441 -1.36 -3.62 14.49
N GLU A 442 -1.86 -2.71 15.32
CA GLU A 442 -1.52 -1.28 15.31
C GLU A 442 0.01 -1.10 15.35
N GLY A 443 0.53 -0.38 14.36
CA GLY A 443 1.96 -0.08 14.23
C GLY A 443 2.81 -1.18 13.59
N ARG A 444 2.21 -2.28 13.12
CA ARG A 444 2.89 -3.34 12.35
C ARG A 444 2.22 -3.49 10.99
N VAL A 445 3.02 -3.51 9.93
CA VAL A 445 2.51 -3.68 8.57
C VAL A 445 2.43 -5.17 8.24
N GLN A 446 1.23 -5.68 7.97
CA GLN A 446 1.04 -7.02 7.42
C GLN A 446 1.28 -7.00 5.91
N PHE A 447 2.23 -7.80 5.45
CA PHE A 447 2.69 -7.85 4.08
C PHE A 447 2.64 -9.30 3.58
N ASP A 448 1.44 -9.82 3.33
CA ASP A 448 1.23 -11.20 2.87
C ASP A 448 1.69 -11.35 1.40
N LEU A 449 2.69 -12.19 1.17
CA LEU A 449 3.28 -12.38 -0.14
C LEU A 449 2.27 -12.95 -1.16
N LEU A 450 1.33 -13.80 -0.72
CA LEU A 450 0.32 -14.34 -1.63
C LEU A 450 -0.53 -13.21 -2.21
N GLN A 451 -0.93 -12.24 -1.39
CA GLN A 451 -1.73 -11.09 -1.84
C GLN A 451 -0.95 -10.21 -2.83
N VAL A 452 0.35 -10.02 -2.59
CA VAL A 452 1.24 -9.28 -3.50
C VAL A 452 1.32 -9.98 -4.85
N LEU A 453 1.57 -11.30 -4.86
CA LEU A 453 1.68 -12.07 -6.09
C LEU A 453 0.37 -12.08 -6.90
N LEU A 454 -0.76 -12.25 -6.22
CA LEU A 454 -2.10 -12.22 -6.85
C LEU A 454 -2.44 -10.86 -7.46
N ARG A 455 -1.83 -9.79 -6.97
CA ARG A 455 -2.07 -8.42 -7.43
C ARG A 455 -1.14 -8.04 -8.59
N ASP A 456 0.13 -8.41 -8.49
CA ASP A 456 1.18 -7.91 -9.38
C ASP A 456 1.55 -8.90 -10.51
N TYR A 457 1.24 -10.19 -10.35
CA TYR A 457 1.58 -11.24 -11.31
C TYR A 457 0.35 -11.98 -11.83
N LYS A 458 0.48 -12.60 -13.00
CA LYS A 458 -0.51 -13.50 -13.61
C LYS A 458 0.12 -14.87 -13.82
N LEU A 459 0.09 -15.69 -12.78
CA LEU A 459 0.68 -17.03 -12.75
C LEU A 459 -0.38 -18.12 -13.00
N ARG A 460 0.06 -19.30 -13.46
CA ARG A 460 -0.82 -20.47 -13.64
C ARG A 460 -1.21 -21.12 -12.31
N SER A 461 -0.31 -21.09 -11.33
CA SER A 461 -0.52 -21.57 -9.97
C SER A 461 0.10 -20.57 -9.00
N TYR A 462 -0.53 -20.41 -7.83
CA TYR A 462 -0.07 -19.56 -6.74
C TYR A 462 0.22 -20.39 -5.48
N THR A 463 0.55 -21.67 -5.61
CA THR A 463 1.08 -22.44 -4.48
C THR A 463 2.52 -22.00 -4.19
N LEU A 464 2.95 -22.02 -2.92
CA LEU A 464 4.29 -21.59 -2.52
C LEU A 464 5.38 -22.35 -3.31
N ASN A 465 5.21 -23.66 -3.52
CA ASN A 465 6.13 -24.46 -4.32
C ASN A 465 6.20 -23.97 -5.79
N ALA A 466 5.07 -23.72 -6.44
CA ALA A 466 5.05 -23.29 -7.84
C ALA A 466 5.68 -21.91 -8.04
N VAL A 467 5.43 -20.97 -7.11
CA VAL A 467 6.01 -19.63 -7.19
C VAL A 467 7.50 -19.62 -6.82
N SER A 468 7.92 -20.45 -5.87
CA SER A 468 9.33 -20.65 -5.52
C SER A 468 10.09 -21.25 -6.70
N PHE A 469 9.55 -22.27 -7.35
CA PHE A 469 10.15 -22.81 -8.57
C PHE A 469 10.21 -21.77 -9.70
N HIS A 470 9.14 -21.00 -9.91
CA HIS A 470 9.09 -20.00 -10.97
C HIS A 470 10.13 -18.88 -10.79
N PHE A 471 10.31 -18.37 -9.56
CA PHE A 471 11.18 -17.21 -9.31
C PHE A 471 12.56 -17.58 -8.76
N LEU A 472 12.65 -18.57 -7.87
CA LEU A 472 13.90 -19.00 -7.23
C LEU A 472 14.57 -20.18 -7.94
N GLN A 473 13.87 -20.89 -8.83
CA GLN A 473 14.33 -22.16 -9.42
C GLN A 473 14.59 -23.26 -8.38
N GLU A 474 13.96 -23.15 -7.22
CA GLU A 474 14.00 -24.16 -6.16
C GLU A 474 12.68 -24.93 -6.10
N GLN A 475 12.79 -26.23 -5.94
CA GLN A 475 11.66 -27.08 -5.57
C GLN A 475 11.66 -27.27 -4.07
N LYS A 476 10.48 -27.16 -3.47
CA LYS A 476 10.28 -27.49 -2.06
C LYS A 476 9.99 -29.00 -1.94
N GLU A 477 10.60 -29.67 -0.96
CA GLU A 477 10.14 -31.00 -0.55
C GLU A 477 8.73 -30.89 0.04
N ASP A 478 7.76 -31.52 -0.62
CA ASP A 478 6.35 -31.43 -0.22
C ASP A 478 6.03 -32.52 0.81
N VAL A 479 5.86 -32.14 2.07
CA VAL A 479 5.33 -33.03 3.11
C VAL A 479 3.82 -33.07 2.95
N GLN A 480 3.28 -34.20 2.52
CA GLN A 480 1.83 -34.33 2.37
C GLN A 480 1.12 -34.11 3.70
N HIS A 481 0.04 -33.33 3.69
CA HIS A 481 -0.75 -33.01 4.88
C HIS A 481 -1.26 -34.27 5.65
N SER A 482 -1.40 -35.41 4.97
CA SER A 482 -1.82 -36.68 5.56
C SER A 482 -0.79 -37.31 6.49
N ILE A 483 0.50 -37.01 6.31
CA ILE A 483 1.60 -37.59 7.08
C ILE A 483 2.08 -36.68 8.22
N ILE A 484 1.69 -35.40 8.25
CA ILE A 484 2.10 -34.44 9.29
C ILE A 484 1.76 -34.96 10.70
N THR A 485 0.54 -35.48 10.88
CA THR A 485 0.08 -36.04 12.15
C THR A 485 0.88 -37.30 12.53
N ASP A 486 1.26 -38.12 11.56
CA ASP A 486 2.04 -39.34 11.79
C ASP A 486 3.49 -38.98 12.17
N LEU A 487 4.09 -37.96 11.52
CA LEU A 487 5.42 -37.42 11.86
C LEU A 487 5.46 -36.77 13.25
N GLN A 488 4.42 -36.02 13.62
CA GLN A 488 4.33 -35.40 14.94
C GLN A 488 4.27 -36.44 16.06
N ASN A 489 3.50 -37.52 15.85
CA ASN A 489 3.32 -38.60 16.82
C ASN A 489 4.49 -39.60 16.86
N GLY A 490 5.47 -39.45 15.96
CA GLY A 490 6.69 -40.24 15.96
C GLY A 490 7.67 -39.82 17.06
N ASN A 491 8.95 -39.72 16.70
CA ASN A 491 10.04 -39.40 17.62
C ASN A 491 10.54 -37.95 17.41
N GLU A 492 11.59 -37.58 18.14
CA GLU A 492 12.18 -36.24 18.05
C GLU A 492 12.82 -35.94 16.68
N GLN A 493 13.27 -36.96 15.94
CA GLN A 493 13.83 -36.82 14.60
C GLN A 493 12.74 -36.61 13.54
N THR A 494 11.60 -37.30 13.65
CA THR A 494 10.46 -37.05 12.75
C THR A 494 9.88 -35.65 12.97
N ARG A 495 9.87 -35.17 14.22
CA ARG A 495 9.52 -33.77 14.53
C ARG A 495 10.57 -32.76 14.05
N ARG A 496 11.86 -33.11 14.09
CA ARG A 496 12.94 -32.32 13.49
C ARG A 496 12.74 -32.15 11.98
N ARG A 497 12.42 -33.23 11.27
CA ARG A 497 12.12 -33.17 9.83
C ARG A 497 10.97 -32.19 9.53
N LEU A 498 9.88 -32.27 10.30
CA LEU A 498 8.76 -31.33 10.17
C LEU A 498 9.18 -29.89 10.47
N ALA A 499 10.05 -29.69 11.47
CA ALA A 499 10.55 -28.36 11.84
C ALA A 499 11.45 -27.76 10.77
N VAL A 500 12.31 -28.55 10.11
CA VAL A 500 13.11 -28.09 8.96
C VAL A 500 12.20 -27.68 7.80
N TYR A 501 11.17 -28.48 7.52
CA TYR A 501 10.15 -28.17 6.52
C TYR A 501 9.44 -26.84 6.81
N CYS A 502 8.96 -26.65 8.05
CA CYS A 502 8.28 -25.41 8.48
C CYS A 502 9.25 -24.20 8.44
N LEU A 503 10.53 -24.39 8.82
CA LEU A 503 11.55 -23.35 8.71
C LEU A 503 11.81 -22.93 7.25
N LYS A 504 11.84 -23.88 6.30
CA LYS A 504 11.96 -23.58 4.87
C LYS A 504 10.74 -22.78 4.38
N ASP A 505 9.53 -23.15 4.80
CA ASP A 505 8.30 -22.43 4.46
C ASP A 505 8.23 -21.01 5.04
N ALA A 506 8.76 -20.80 6.26
CA ALA A 506 8.91 -19.46 6.80
C ALA A 506 10.02 -18.65 6.08
N TYR A 507 11.03 -19.31 5.49
CA TYR A 507 12.17 -18.64 4.84
C TYR A 507 11.90 -18.25 3.38
N LEU A 508 11.23 -19.10 2.60
CA LEU A 508 10.93 -18.86 1.19
C LEU A 508 10.23 -17.50 0.94
N PRO A 509 9.24 -17.06 1.75
CA PRO A 509 8.63 -15.74 1.60
C PRO A 509 9.62 -14.59 1.76
N LEU A 510 10.60 -14.67 2.66
CA LEU A 510 11.65 -13.64 2.79
C LEU A 510 12.47 -13.56 1.51
N ARG A 511 12.92 -14.69 0.97
CA ARG A 511 13.71 -14.72 -0.26
C ARG A 511 12.93 -14.22 -1.46
N LEU A 512 11.66 -14.61 -1.59
CA LEU A 512 10.79 -14.10 -2.65
C LEU A 512 10.57 -12.58 -2.52
N LEU A 513 10.32 -12.06 -1.31
CA LEU A 513 10.19 -10.62 -1.08
C LEU A 513 11.44 -9.85 -1.51
N GLN A 514 12.63 -10.41 -1.24
CA GLN A 514 13.91 -9.81 -1.63
C GLN A 514 14.14 -9.87 -3.13
N LYS A 515 13.99 -11.05 -3.75
CA LYS A 515 14.19 -11.25 -5.19
C LYS A 515 13.25 -10.38 -6.03
N LEU A 516 12.01 -10.21 -5.57
CA LEU A 516 11.01 -9.38 -6.24
C LEU A 516 11.01 -7.92 -5.78
N MET A 517 11.88 -7.57 -4.82
CA MET A 517 12.02 -6.24 -4.22
C MET A 517 10.67 -5.66 -3.73
N CYS A 518 9.77 -6.51 -3.23
CA CYS A 518 8.38 -6.12 -2.97
C CYS A 518 8.27 -4.97 -1.97
N VAL A 519 8.96 -5.06 -0.83
CA VAL A 519 8.91 -4.04 0.23
C VAL A 519 9.39 -2.69 -0.32
N ILE A 520 10.52 -2.67 -1.02
CA ILE A 520 11.10 -1.45 -1.61
C ILE A 520 10.13 -0.83 -2.63
N ASN A 521 9.61 -1.64 -3.56
CA ASN A 521 8.69 -1.18 -4.60
C ASN A 521 7.41 -0.56 -4.01
N TYR A 522 6.87 -1.17 -2.94
CA TYR A 522 5.68 -0.65 -2.27
C TYR A 522 5.98 0.59 -1.43
N MET A 523 7.13 0.66 -0.75
CA MET A 523 7.55 1.88 -0.04
C MET A 523 7.71 3.07 -1.00
N GLU A 524 8.36 2.86 -2.14
CA GLU A 524 8.50 3.92 -3.16
C GLU A 524 7.15 4.30 -3.78
N MET A 525 6.26 3.33 -4.01
CA MET A 525 4.88 3.62 -4.43
C MET A 525 4.15 4.48 -3.41
N ALA A 526 4.30 4.20 -2.11
CA ALA A 526 3.69 4.96 -1.02
C ALA A 526 4.24 6.39 -0.95
N ARG A 527 5.56 6.56 -1.13
CA ARG A 527 6.25 7.88 -1.22
C ARG A 527 5.75 8.69 -2.41
N VAL A 528 5.67 8.10 -3.59
CA VAL A 528 5.27 8.76 -4.85
C VAL A 528 3.79 9.16 -4.85
N THR A 529 2.92 8.33 -4.28
CA THR A 529 1.47 8.55 -4.31
C THR A 529 0.94 9.25 -3.06
N GLY A 530 1.74 9.33 -2.00
CA GLY A 530 1.40 10.03 -0.78
C GLY A 530 0.32 9.33 0.05
N VAL A 531 0.21 8.00 -0.03
CA VAL A 531 -0.75 7.18 0.73
C VAL A 531 -0.01 6.27 1.73
N PRO A 532 -0.66 5.81 2.82
CA PRO A 532 -0.07 4.83 3.73
C PRO A 532 0.35 3.53 3.02
N LEU A 533 1.38 2.87 3.54
CA LEU A 533 1.88 1.61 2.96
C LEU A 533 0.79 0.52 2.95
N THR A 534 0.02 0.42 4.03
CA THR A 534 -1.09 -0.54 4.19
C THR A 534 -2.21 -0.35 3.17
N TYR A 535 -2.41 0.87 2.66
CA TYR A 535 -3.43 1.16 1.63
C TYR A 535 -3.05 0.55 0.28
N LEU A 536 -1.77 0.31 0.02
CA LEU A 536 -1.34 -0.30 -1.24
C LEU A 536 -1.75 -1.76 -1.35
N LEU A 537 -1.95 -2.46 -0.24
CA LEU A 537 -2.42 -3.85 -0.21
C LEU A 537 -3.94 -3.93 -0.06
N SER A 538 -4.50 -3.10 0.83
CA SER A 538 -5.93 -3.16 1.21
C SER A 538 -6.87 -2.37 0.29
N ARG A 539 -6.37 -1.37 -0.46
CA ARG A 539 -7.18 -0.47 -1.29
C ARG A 539 -6.81 -0.57 -2.77
N GLY A 540 -7.76 -0.14 -3.61
CA GLY A 540 -7.59 -0.10 -5.07
C GLY A 540 -6.73 1.08 -5.55
N GLN A 541 -6.51 1.17 -6.86
CA GLN A 541 -5.64 2.20 -7.45
C GLN A 541 -6.18 3.63 -7.31
N GLN A 542 -7.49 3.82 -7.17
CA GLN A 542 -8.12 5.15 -7.16
C GLN A 542 -7.62 6.06 -6.02
N ILE A 543 -7.37 5.50 -4.83
CA ILE A 543 -6.96 6.31 -3.66
C ILE A 543 -5.62 7.01 -3.89
N LYS A 544 -4.73 6.41 -4.69
CA LYS A 544 -3.42 6.96 -5.05
C LYS A 544 -3.56 8.25 -5.84
N VAL A 545 -4.41 8.21 -6.88
CA VAL A 545 -4.65 9.37 -7.76
C VAL A 545 -5.40 10.46 -7.00
N VAL A 546 -6.36 10.10 -6.14
CA VAL A 546 -7.06 11.08 -5.28
C VAL A 546 -6.09 11.80 -4.34
N SER A 547 -5.18 11.09 -3.69
CA SER A 547 -4.14 11.70 -2.84
C SER A 547 -3.30 12.72 -3.63
N GLN A 548 -2.82 12.34 -4.83
CA GLN A 548 -2.03 13.22 -5.69
C GLN A 548 -2.82 14.45 -6.15
N LEU A 549 -4.08 14.26 -6.53
CA LEU A 549 -5.00 15.34 -6.91
C LEU A 549 -5.21 16.33 -5.76
N LEU A 550 -5.48 15.85 -4.54
CA LEU A 550 -5.70 16.70 -3.37
C LEU A 550 -4.47 17.56 -3.05
N ARG A 551 -3.27 16.99 -3.09
CA ARG A 551 -2.02 17.72 -2.83
C ARG A 551 -1.81 18.86 -3.82
N GLN A 552 -2.01 18.60 -5.11
CA GLN A 552 -1.84 19.64 -6.12
C GLN A 552 -3.01 20.65 -6.12
N ALA A 553 -4.23 20.21 -5.87
CA ALA A 553 -5.39 21.08 -5.74
C ALA A 553 -5.19 22.09 -4.60
N MET A 554 -4.67 21.64 -3.46
CA MET A 554 -4.37 22.50 -2.30
C MET A 554 -3.38 23.61 -2.65
N LYS A 555 -2.29 23.29 -3.37
CA LYS A 555 -1.28 24.27 -3.82
C LYS A 555 -1.85 25.34 -4.75
N GLN A 556 -2.90 25.02 -5.50
CA GLN A 556 -3.56 25.93 -6.44
C GLN A 556 -4.84 26.58 -5.87
N GLY A 557 -5.17 26.36 -4.59
CA GLY A 557 -6.38 26.92 -3.98
C GLY A 557 -7.68 26.32 -4.51
N LEU A 558 -7.63 25.09 -5.05
CA LEU A 558 -8.78 24.37 -5.59
C LEU A 558 -9.41 23.45 -4.55
N VAL A 559 -10.72 23.23 -4.66
CA VAL A 559 -11.46 22.21 -3.88
C VAL A 559 -12.07 21.14 -4.77
N MET A 560 -11.94 19.89 -4.33
CA MET A 560 -12.51 18.76 -5.06
C MET A 560 -13.99 18.53 -4.67
N PRO A 561 -14.93 18.54 -5.63
CA PRO A 561 -16.34 18.25 -5.33
C PRO A 561 -16.55 16.78 -4.99
N VAL A 562 -17.61 16.50 -4.23
CA VAL A 562 -18.09 15.12 -4.04
C VAL A 562 -19.09 14.79 -5.14
N VAL A 563 -18.64 14.08 -6.16
CA VAL A 563 -19.51 13.62 -7.27
C VAL A 563 -20.16 12.30 -6.87
N LYS A 564 -21.49 12.19 -7.08
CA LYS A 564 -22.19 10.92 -6.91
C LYS A 564 -21.91 10.05 -8.14
N PRO A 565 -21.50 8.79 -7.98
CA PRO A 565 -21.32 7.90 -9.10
C PRO A 565 -22.68 7.60 -9.72
N GLU A 566 -22.93 8.13 -10.91
CA GLU A 566 -24.06 7.73 -11.75
C GLU A 566 -23.54 6.69 -12.74
N GLY A 567 -24.23 5.55 -12.85
CA GLY A 567 -23.89 4.53 -13.83
C GLY A 567 -24.03 5.12 -15.24
N GLY A 568 -22.91 5.25 -15.95
CA GLY A 568 -22.87 5.73 -17.33
C GLY A 568 -22.81 4.58 -18.33
N GLU A 569 -23.02 4.89 -19.61
CA GLU A 569 -22.79 3.95 -20.71
C GLU A 569 -21.29 3.76 -20.95
N ASP A 570 -20.88 2.55 -21.35
CA ASP A 570 -19.49 2.28 -21.74
C ASP A 570 -19.10 3.15 -22.95
N TYR A 571 -17.84 3.59 -22.99
CA TYR A 571 -17.32 4.45 -24.05
C TYR A 571 -16.38 3.71 -25.00
N THR A 572 -16.22 4.22 -26.22
CA THR A 572 -15.36 3.58 -27.23
C THR A 572 -13.88 3.62 -26.81
N GLY A 573 -13.27 2.44 -26.69
CA GLY A 573 -11.87 2.25 -26.33
C GLY A 573 -10.89 2.41 -27.50
N ALA A 574 -9.70 1.83 -27.35
CA ALA A 574 -8.63 1.89 -28.35
C ALA A 574 -9.03 1.19 -29.66
N THR A 575 -8.45 1.65 -30.78
CA THR A 575 -8.59 0.98 -32.08
C THR A 575 -7.44 0.03 -32.33
N VAL A 576 -7.77 -1.21 -32.69
CA VAL A 576 -6.80 -2.20 -33.19
C VAL A 576 -6.81 -2.12 -34.71
N ILE A 577 -5.63 -1.97 -35.31
CA ILE A 577 -5.49 -2.02 -36.77
C ILE A 577 -5.66 -3.49 -37.19
N GLU A 578 -6.45 -3.73 -38.24
CA GLU A 578 -6.60 -5.07 -38.79
C GLU A 578 -5.24 -5.63 -39.22
N PRO A 579 -4.79 -6.75 -38.64
CA PRO A 579 -3.47 -7.29 -38.94
C PRO A 579 -3.48 -7.94 -40.33
N GLU A 580 -2.44 -7.68 -41.11
CA GLU A 580 -2.11 -8.50 -42.27
C GLU A 580 -1.57 -9.85 -41.76
N LYS A 581 -2.41 -10.87 -41.79
CA LYS A 581 -2.06 -12.20 -41.26
C LYS A 581 -1.12 -12.90 -42.23
N GLY A 582 0.03 -13.36 -41.73
CA GLY A 582 0.98 -14.11 -42.54
C GLY A 582 2.21 -14.51 -41.73
N TYR A 583 3.02 -15.38 -42.34
CA TYR A 583 4.38 -15.64 -41.89
C TYR A 583 5.31 -14.66 -42.60
N TYR A 584 5.99 -13.81 -41.83
CA TYR A 584 6.93 -12.84 -42.36
C TYR A 584 8.36 -13.36 -42.18
N SER A 585 9.02 -13.70 -43.28
CA SER A 585 10.45 -14.06 -43.30
C SER A 585 11.38 -12.85 -43.32
N VAL A 586 10.81 -11.64 -43.30
CA VAL A 586 11.52 -10.35 -43.29
C VAL A 586 11.42 -9.69 -41.91
N PRO A 587 12.43 -8.91 -41.47
CA PRO A 587 12.36 -8.18 -40.22
C PRO A 587 11.20 -7.18 -40.18
N ILE A 588 10.44 -7.17 -39.08
CA ILE A 588 9.37 -6.19 -38.82
C ILE A 588 9.87 -5.21 -37.76
N ALA A 589 9.96 -3.93 -38.11
CA ALA A 589 10.26 -2.87 -37.15
C ALA A 589 9.00 -2.54 -36.32
N THR A 590 9.12 -2.59 -34.99
CA THR A 590 8.04 -2.19 -34.08
C THR A 590 8.32 -0.79 -33.54
N LEU A 591 7.40 0.14 -33.77
CA LEU A 591 7.48 1.52 -33.28
C LEU A 591 6.34 1.75 -32.29
N ASP A 592 6.66 2.31 -31.13
CA ASP A 592 5.71 2.55 -30.04
C ASP A 592 5.90 3.95 -29.45
N PHE A 593 4.82 4.51 -28.89
CA PHE A 593 4.84 5.78 -28.18
C PHE A 593 5.21 5.58 -26.72
N SER A 594 6.21 6.32 -26.23
CA SER A 594 6.52 6.32 -24.80
C SER A 594 5.44 7.06 -24.01
N SER A 595 4.67 6.33 -23.19
CA SER A 595 3.62 6.91 -22.33
C SER A 595 2.57 7.72 -23.11
N LEU A 596 1.90 7.06 -24.06
CA LEU A 596 0.92 7.64 -24.98
C LEU A 596 -0.16 8.50 -24.29
N TYR A 597 -0.97 7.91 -23.40
CA TYR A 597 -2.10 8.64 -22.79
C TYR A 597 -1.66 9.85 -21.94
N PRO A 598 -0.66 9.72 -21.04
CA PRO A 598 -0.10 10.89 -20.36
C PRO A 598 0.35 11.99 -21.33
N SER A 599 1.00 11.61 -22.44
CA SER A 599 1.50 12.57 -23.43
C SER A 599 0.36 13.31 -24.14
N ILE A 600 -0.75 12.63 -24.46
CA ILE A 600 -1.95 13.25 -25.04
C ILE A 600 -2.57 14.24 -24.05
N MET A 601 -2.75 13.83 -22.80
CA MET A 601 -3.34 14.67 -21.75
C MET A 601 -2.53 15.96 -21.54
N MET A 602 -1.19 15.87 -21.51
CA MET A 602 -0.32 17.04 -21.39
C MET A 602 -0.36 17.91 -22.64
N ALA A 603 -0.19 17.33 -23.84
CA ALA A 603 -0.11 18.08 -25.10
C ALA A 603 -1.39 18.88 -25.41
N HIS A 604 -2.54 18.35 -25.02
CA HIS A 604 -3.85 18.97 -25.24
C HIS A 604 -4.46 19.61 -23.99
N ASN A 605 -3.69 19.71 -22.90
CA ASN A 605 -4.12 20.34 -21.65
C ASN A 605 -5.45 19.78 -21.08
N LEU A 606 -5.63 18.45 -21.16
CA LEU A 606 -6.86 17.78 -20.76
C LEU A 606 -6.92 17.61 -19.24
N CYS A 607 -7.88 18.28 -18.60
CA CYS A 607 -8.03 18.26 -17.15
C CYS A 607 -9.47 18.61 -16.71
N TYR A 608 -9.85 18.17 -15.51
CA TYR A 608 -11.07 18.61 -14.83
C TYR A 608 -11.19 20.14 -14.81
N THR A 609 -10.07 20.82 -14.56
CA THR A 609 -10.00 22.27 -14.37
C THR A 609 -10.02 23.07 -15.67
N THR A 610 -9.88 22.42 -16.82
CA THR A 610 -9.80 23.04 -18.15
C THR A 610 -11.00 22.71 -19.03
N LEU A 611 -11.86 21.77 -18.60
CA LEU A 611 -13.08 21.37 -19.29
C LEU A 611 -14.12 22.52 -19.31
N LEU A 612 -14.58 22.89 -20.50
CA LEU A 612 -15.64 23.88 -20.67
C LEU A 612 -17.01 23.21 -20.73
N GLN A 613 -17.93 23.70 -19.89
CA GLN A 613 -19.35 23.31 -19.95
C GLN A 613 -20.02 23.95 -21.16
N LYS A 614 -21.08 23.32 -21.68
CA LYS A 614 -21.86 23.84 -22.83
C LYS A 614 -22.32 25.28 -22.56
N GLY A 615 -22.12 26.17 -23.52
CA GLY A 615 -22.49 27.58 -23.41
C GLY A 615 -21.55 28.44 -22.53
N SER A 616 -20.48 27.86 -21.96
CA SER A 616 -19.57 28.61 -21.07
C SER A 616 -18.53 29.40 -21.84
N ALA A 617 -18.16 28.98 -23.05
CA ALA A 617 -17.21 29.72 -23.89
C ALA A 617 -17.76 31.10 -24.24
N GLU A 618 -19.04 31.16 -24.63
CA GLU A 618 -19.73 32.40 -24.97
C GLU A 618 -19.93 33.29 -23.73
N LYS A 619 -20.35 32.70 -22.60
CA LYS A 619 -20.54 33.44 -21.33
C LYS A 619 -19.25 34.05 -20.79
N LEU A 620 -18.12 33.37 -21.00
CA LEU A 620 -16.80 33.83 -20.56
C LEU A 620 -16.11 34.72 -21.60
N GLY A 621 -16.70 34.92 -22.78
CA GLY A 621 -16.12 35.72 -23.86
C GLY A 621 -14.84 35.12 -24.45
N LEU A 622 -14.69 33.79 -24.43
CA LEU A 622 -13.51 33.11 -24.95
C LEU A 622 -13.53 33.05 -26.48
N THR A 623 -12.39 33.34 -27.12
CA THR A 623 -12.27 33.22 -28.58
C THR A 623 -11.92 31.78 -28.99
N PRO A 624 -12.09 31.40 -30.27
CA PRO A 624 -11.60 30.12 -30.77
C PRO A 624 -10.08 29.90 -30.60
N GLU A 625 -9.29 30.95 -30.33
CA GLU A 625 -7.88 30.80 -30.00
C GLU A 625 -7.64 30.32 -28.56
N ASP A 626 -8.60 30.51 -27.65
CA ASP A 626 -8.45 30.23 -26.22
C ASP A 626 -8.74 28.77 -25.84
N PHE A 627 -9.43 28.03 -26.70
CA PHE A 627 -9.81 26.64 -26.45
C PHE A 627 -9.54 25.73 -27.63
N ILE A 628 -9.56 24.43 -27.38
CA ILE A 628 -9.53 23.39 -28.39
C ILE A 628 -10.88 22.66 -28.40
N LYS A 629 -11.29 22.23 -29.58
CA LYS A 629 -12.40 21.29 -29.74
C LYS A 629 -11.84 19.91 -30.00
N THR A 630 -12.23 18.97 -29.15
CA THR A 630 -11.83 17.57 -29.28
C THR A 630 -12.69 16.86 -30.33
N PRO A 631 -12.29 15.69 -30.83
CA PRO A 631 -13.06 14.94 -31.82
C PRO A 631 -14.43 14.45 -31.33
N THR A 632 -14.65 14.29 -30.02
CA THR A 632 -15.97 14.05 -29.42
C THR A 632 -16.85 15.29 -29.41
N GLY A 633 -16.26 16.47 -29.59
CA GLY A 633 -16.94 17.75 -29.53
C GLY A 633 -16.77 18.50 -28.20
N ASP A 634 -16.11 17.89 -27.20
CA ASP A 634 -15.83 18.54 -25.92
C ASP A 634 -14.81 19.66 -26.08
N LEU A 635 -14.98 20.71 -25.30
CA LEU A 635 -14.15 21.92 -25.35
C LEU A 635 -13.23 21.99 -24.13
N PHE A 636 -11.95 22.27 -24.36
CA PHE A 636 -10.96 22.45 -23.29
C PHE A 636 -10.17 23.74 -23.51
N VAL A 637 -9.98 24.54 -22.47
CA VAL A 637 -9.13 25.75 -22.57
C VAL A 637 -7.65 25.37 -22.78
N LYS A 638 -6.94 26.18 -23.56
CA LYS A 638 -5.51 26.02 -23.80
C LYS A 638 -4.70 26.41 -22.56
N SER A 639 -3.45 25.94 -22.52
CA SER A 639 -2.51 26.22 -21.44
C SER A 639 -2.19 27.71 -21.28
N SER A 640 -2.32 28.51 -22.35
CA SER A 640 -2.21 29.97 -22.32
C SER A 640 -3.24 30.64 -21.41
N VAL A 641 -4.43 30.05 -21.29
CA VAL A 641 -5.50 30.53 -20.41
C VAL A 641 -5.35 29.94 -19.02
N ARG A 642 -5.26 28.61 -18.93
CA ARG A 642 -5.07 27.87 -17.68
C ARG A 642 -4.29 26.59 -17.91
N LYS A 643 -3.22 26.37 -17.15
CA LYS A 643 -2.55 25.08 -17.08
C LYS A 643 -3.38 24.09 -16.24
N GLY A 644 -3.64 22.90 -16.79
CA GLY A 644 -4.44 21.88 -16.15
C GLY A 644 -3.70 21.18 -15.00
N LEU A 645 -4.45 20.81 -13.96
CA LEU A 645 -3.93 20.08 -12.79
C LEU A 645 -3.39 18.68 -13.15
N LEU A 646 -4.06 17.95 -14.03
CA LEU A 646 -3.62 16.62 -14.49
C LEU A 646 -2.32 16.70 -15.30
N PRO A 647 -2.18 17.59 -16.31
CA PRO A 647 -0.89 17.87 -16.94
C PRO A 647 0.24 18.17 -15.94
N ASP A 648 0.00 19.03 -14.95
CA ASP A 648 1.01 19.35 -13.92
C ASP A 648 1.46 18.10 -13.14
N ILE A 649 0.52 17.28 -12.68
CA ILE A 649 0.82 16.00 -11.99
C ILE A 649 1.65 15.08 -12.89
N LEU A 650 1.28 14.96 -14.17
CA LEU A 650 1.96 14.07 -15.11
C LEU A 650 3.38 14.56 -15.44
N GLU A 651 3.57 15.87 -15.60
CA GLU A 651 4.89 16.47 -15.80
C GLU A 651 5.80 16.22 -14.59
N ASP A 652 5.29 16.42 -13.37
CA ASP A 652 6.02 16.14 -12.13
C ASP A 652 6.43 14.67 -12.03
N LEU A 653 5.50 13.74 -12.29
CA LEU A 653 5.77 12.29 -12.26
C LEU A 653 6.81 11.86 -13.31
N LEU A 654 6.70 12.38 -14.54
CA LEU A 654 7.62 12.04 -15.62
C LEU A 654 9.01 12.68 -15.41
N SER A 655 9.07 13.90 -14.91
CA SER A 655 10.30 14.60 -14.55
C SER A 655 11.02 13.87 -13.42
N ALA A 656 10.30 13.53 -12.33
CA ALA A 656 10.83 12.73 -11.24
C ALA A 656 11.34 11.37 -11.73
N ARG A 657 10.64 10.73 -12.68
CA ARG A 657 11.08 9.45 -13.25
C ARG A 657 12.37 9.59 -14.06
N LYS A 658 12.50 10.67 -14.81
CA LYS A 658 13.73 10.98 -15.57
C LYS A 658 14.91 11.20 -14.63
N LYS A 659 14.71 11.93 -13.52
CA LYS A 659 15.71 12.11 -12.46
C LYS A 659 16.12 10.79 -11.82
N ALA A 660 15.16 9.98 -11.36
CA ALA A 660 15.42 8.67 -10.76
C ALA A 660 16.21 7.74 -11.69
N LYS A 661 15.89 7.72 -12.99
CA LYS A 661 16.66 6.96 -14.00
C LYS A 661 18.08 7.50 -14.21
N ALA A 662 18.29 8.80 -14.09
CA ALA A 662 19.61 9.40 -14.21
C ALA A 662 20.49 9.09 -12.99
N GLU A 663 19.90 9.12 -11.78
CA GLU A 663 20.55 8.72 -10.53
C GLU A 663 20.88 7.23 -10.55
N LEU A 664 19.94 6.37 -10.98
CA LEU A 664 20.13 4.92 -11.09
C LEU A 664 21.34 4.53 -11.96
N LYS A 665 21.63 5.32 -13.01
CA LYS A 665 22.79 5.09 -13.89
C LYS A 665 24.13 5.44 -13.23
N LYS A 666 24.13 6.33 -12.23
CA LYS A 666 25.33 6.81 -11.54
C LYS A 666 25.60 6.06 -10.24
N GLU A 667 24.55 5.57 -9.59
CA GLU A 667 24.66 4.87 -8.32
C GLU A 667 25.49 3.58 -8.47
N THR A 668 26.25 3.23 -7.45
CA THR A 668 27.11 2.03 -7.40
C THR A 668 26.63 1.05 -6.34
N ASP A 669 26.06 1.56 -5.24
CA ASP A 669 25.57 0.72 -4.15
C ASP A 669 24.38 -0.15 -4.60
N PRO A 670 24.47 -1.49 -4.46
CA PRO A 670 23.42 -2.39 -4.94
C PRO A 670 22.05 -2.14 -4.30
N PHE A 671 22.02 -1.84 -2.99
CA PHE A 671 20.76 -1.61 -2.29
C PHE A 671 20.11 -0.30 -2.72
N LYS A 672 20.87 0.79 -2.82
CA LYS A 672 20.37 2.08 -3.34
C LYS A 672 19.92 1.98 -4.80
N LYS A 673 20.58 1.17 -5.64
CA LYS A 673 20.09 0.89 -7.00
C LYS A 673 18.70 0.27 -7.00
N GLN A 674 18.44 -0.70 -6.11
CA GLN A 674 17.12 -1.32 -5.99
C GLN A 674 16.07 -0.29 -5.57
N VAL A 675 16.38 0.60 -4.62
CA VAL A 675 15.50 1.70 -4.21
C VAL A 675 15.18 2.62 -5.39
N LEU A 676 16.20 3.03 -6.16
CA LEU A 676 16.03 3.92 -7.33
C LEU A 676 15.24 3.25 -8.47
N ASP A 677 15.43 1.95 -8.70
CA ASP A 677 14.65 1.21 -9.70
C ASP A 677 13.18 1.04 -9.27
N GLY A 678 12.94 0.71 -8.00
CA GLY A 678 11.59 0.69 -7.44
C GLY A 678 10.88 2.03 -7.57
N ARG A 679 11.61 3.13 -7.33
CA ARG A 679 11.12 4.50 -7.52
C ARG A 679 10.73 4.79 -8.96
N GLN A 680 11.57 4.48 -9.96
CA GLN A 680 11.23 4.77 -11.36
C GLN A 680 10.06 3.93 -11.85
N LEU A 681 9.91 2.70 -11.35
CA LEU A 681 8.77 1.83 -11.66
C LEU A 681 7.48 2.38 -11.03
N ALA A 682 7.53 2.79 -9.77
CA ALA A 682 6.40 3.41 -9.08
C ALA A 682 5.89 4.64 -9.82
N LEU A 683 6.80 5.55 -10.21
CA LEU A 683 6.48 6.75 -10.98
C LEU A 683 5.82 6.42 -12.33
N LYS A 684 6.31 5.38 -13.02
CA LYS A 684 5.72 4.90 -14.29
C LYS A 684 4.28 4.43 -14.09
N ILE A 685 4.06 3.57 -13.09
CA ILE A 685 2.74 2.98 -12.82
C ILE A 685 1.74 4.06 -12.39
N SER A 686 2.16 5.00 -11.53
CA SER A 686 1.33 6.12 -11.11
C SER A 686 0.93 7.01 -12.29
N ALA A 687 1.88 7.39 -13.16
CA ALA A 687 1.56 8.21 -14.34
C ALA A 687 0.52 7.55 -15.26
N ASN A 688 0.63 6.24 -15.48
CA ASN A 688 -0.35 5.49 -16.29
C ASN A 688 -1.73 5.37 -15.61
N SER A 689 -1.76 5.38 -14.27
CA SER A 689 -3.00 5.23 -13.50
C SER A 689 -3.86 6.50 -13.51
N VAL A 690 -3.27 7.68 -13.73
CA VAL A 690 -3.99 8.97 -13.77
C VAL A 690 -5.07 8.97 -14.87
N TYR A 691 -4.75 8.47 -16.06
CA TYR A 691 -5.73 8.34 -17.15
C TYR A 691 -6.84 7.34 -16.79
N GLY A 692 -6.50 6.16 -16.26
CA GLY A 692 -7.49 5.16 -15.89
C GLY A 692 -8.46 5.64 -14.80
N PHE A 693 -8.03 6.59 -13.96
CA PHE A 693 -8.87 7.20 -12.94
C PHE A 693 -9.99 8.07 -13.52
N THR A 694 -9.72 8.86 -14.57
CA THR A 694 -10.76 9.72 -15.19
C THR A 694 -11.87 8.88 -15.83
N GLY A 695 -11.54 7.69 -16.35
CA GLY A 695 -12.49 6.81 -17.04
C GLY A 695 -13.29 5.89 -16.12
N ALA A 696 -12.99 5.87 -14.82
CA ALA A 696 -13.62 4.98 -13.87
C ALA A 696 -14.98 5.54 -13.40
N GLN A 697 -16.06 5.15 -14.08
CA GLN A 697 -17.45 5.54 -13.77
C GLN A 697 -17.85 5.23 -12.32
N VAL A 698 -17.48 4.04 -11.83
CA VAL A 698 -17.61 3.69 -10.40
C VAL A 698 -16.33 4.16 -9.69
N GLY A 699 -16.29 5.45 -9.36
CA GLY A 699 -15.12 6.09 -8.77
C GLY A 699 -15.45 7.38 -8.02
N LYS A 700 -14.43 7.96 -7.37
CA LYS A 700 -14.60 9.19 -6.59
C LYS A 700 -14.79 10.45 -7.44
N LEU A 701 -14.33 10.44 -8.70
CA LEU A 701 -14.37 11.61 -9.59
C LEU A 701 -14.30 11.23 -11.09
N PRO A 702 -15.34 10.56 -11.62
CA PRO A 702 -15.38 10.22 -13.06
C PRO A 702 -15.43 11.48 -13.93
N CYS A 703 -14.73 11.45 -15.08
CA CYS A 703 -14.87 12.42 -16.16
C CYS A 703 -14.60 11.71 -17.50
N LEU A 704 -15.70 11.34 -18.15
CA LEU A 704 -15.66 10.57 -19.39
C LEU A 704 -15.18 11.41 -20.56
N GLU A 705 -15.41 12.73 -20.52
CA GLU A 705 -14.98 13.70 -21.52
C GLU A 705 -13.45 13.66 -21.69
N ILE A 706 -12.68 13.56 -20.60
CA ILE A 706 -11.21 13.42 -20.69
C ILE A 706 -10.82 12.05 -21.26
N SER A 707 -11.55 11.02 -20.85
CA SER A 707 -11.20 9.62 -21.11
C SER A 707 -11.46 9.22 -22.56
N GLN A 708 -12.60 9.63 -23.11
CA GLN A 708 -13.00 9.43 -24.49
C GLN A 708 -12.05 10.13 -25.46
N VAL A 709 -11.66 11.36 -25.13
CA VAL A 709 -10.72 12.15 -25.92
C VAL A 709 -9.36 11.46 -26.02
N SER A 710 -8.92 10.85 -24.93
CA SER A 710 -7.64 10.17 -24.85
C SER A 710 -7.63 8.80 -25.56
N THR A 711 -8.79 8.15 -25.74
CA THR A 711 -8.91 6.85 -26.45
C THR A 711 -9.23 6.98 -27.93
N LEU A 712 -9.66 8.15 -28.39
CA LEU A 712 -10.24 8.29 -29.71
C LEU A 712 -9.24 7.98 -30.84
N PRO A 713 -9.62 7.09 -31.77
CA PRO A 713 -8.87 6.87 -33.00
C PRO A 713 -8.67 8.12 -33.82
N SER A 714 -9.40 9.22 -33.66
CA SER A 714 -9.12 10.46 -34.40
C SER A 714 -7.86 11.18 -33.91
N PHE A 715 -7.56 11.21 -32.61
CA PHE A 715 -6.28 11.73 -32.11
C PHE A 715 -5.11 10.82 -32.49
N LEU A 716 -5.31 9.50 -32.38
CA LEU A 716 -4.33 8.49 -32.75
C LEU A 716 -4.14 8.38 -34.27
N LYS A 717 -5.21 8.32 -35.06
CA LYS A 717 -5.18 8.33 -36.53
C LYS A 717 -4.66 9.65 -37.05
N HIS A 718 -4.96 10.82 -36.46
CA HIS A 718 -4.35 12.09 -36.92
C HIS A 718 -2.84 12.12 -36.65
N SER A 719 -2.40 11.57 -35.50
CA SER A 719 -0.97 11.44 -35.18
C SER A 719 -0.27 10.40 -36.06
N VAL A 720 -0.88 9.23 -36.27
CA VAL A 720 -0.36 8.11 -37.07
C VAL A 720 -0.48 8.39 -38.58
N SER A 721 -1.53 9.08 -39.04
CA SER A 721 -1.71 9.45 -40.46
C SER A 721 -0.74 10.55 -40.87
N LYS A 722 -0.50 11.57 -40.01
CA LYS A 722 0.58 12.54 -40.24
C LYS A 722 1.94 11.86 -40.34
N TRP A 723 2.18 10.81 -39.54
CA TRP A 723 3.41 10.01 -39.65
C TRP A 723 3.45 9.17 -40.93
N LYS A 724 2.36 8.51 -41.32
CA LYS A 724 2.25 7.79 -42.60
C LYS A 724 2.41 8.71 -43.82
N LEU A 725 2.09 10.01 -43.69
CA LEU A 725 2.18 11.04 -44.73
C LEU A 725 3.46 11.90 -44.65
N GLY A 726 4.37 11.65 -43.71
CA GLY A 726 5.64 12.39 -43.58
C GLY A 726 5.53 13.82 -43.01
N GLN A 727 4.45 14.16 -42.31
CA GLN A 727 4.15 15.51 -41.78
C GLN A 727 4.17 15.61 -40.24
N GLY A 728 5.03 14.83 -39.56
CA GLY A 728 5.22 14.93 -38.10
C GLY A 728 5.96 16.21 -37.69
N PRO A 729 5.84 16.68 -36.41
CA PRO A 729 6.60 17.82 -35.92
C PRO A 729 8.11 17.51 -35.94
N GLN A 730 8.89 18.37 -36.59
CA GLN A 730 10.36 18.28 -36.61
C GLN A 730 10.94 18.64 -35.24
N ALA A 731 11.17 17.64 -34.39
CA ALA A 731 11.87 17.79 -33.11
C ALA A 731 13.30 17.25 -33.17
N SER A 732 14.04 17.58 -34.25
CA SER A 732 15.50 17.53 -34.36
C SER A 732 15.84 17.75 -35.83
N GLY A 733 16.51 18.85 -36.19
CA GLY A 733 16.77 19.25 -37.58
C GLY A 733 17.67 18.31 -38.40
N LYS A 734 17.22 17.10 -38.70
CA LYS A 734 17.77 16.23 -39.75
C LYS A 734 16.62 15.51 -40.49
N PRO A 735 16.54 15.61 -41.83
CA PRO A 735 15.51 14.91 -42.58
C PRO A 735 15.82 13.41 -42.61
N ALA A 736 14.93 12.59 -42.06
CA ALA A 736 14.93 11.16 -42.33
C ALA A 736 14.34 10.93 -43.72
N LYS A 737 15.17 10.60 -44.71
CA LYS A 737 14.72 10.03 -45.98
C LYS A 737 14.13 8.64 -45.69
N ILE A 738 12.82 8.54 -45.58
CA ILE A 738 12.12 7.26 -45.54
C ILE A 738 11.74 6.92 -46.99
N MET A 739 12.47 5.97 -47.59
CA MET A 739 12.12 5.39 -48.88
C MET A 739 10.79 4.64 -48.78
N HIS A 740 9.99 4.73 -49.84
CA HIS A 740 8.70 4.04 -50.03
C HIS A 740 8.79 2.54 -49.68
N GLN A 741 8.36 2.16 -48.48
CA GLN A 741 7.99 0.79 -48.13
C GLN A 741 6.70 0.81 -47.28
N PRO A 742 5.82 -0.19 -47.43
CA PRO A 742 4.57 -0.25 -46.69
C PRO A 742 4.86 -0.48 -45.20
N LEU A 743 4.58 0.54 -44.38
CA LEU A 743 4.70 0.51 -42.93
C LEU A 743 3.42 -0.06 -42.30
N THR A 744 3.50 -1.30 -41.82
CA THR A 744 2.47 -1.90 -40.96
C THR A 744 2.85 -1.64 -39.51
N ILE A 745 2.15 -0.70 -38.86
CA ILE A 745 2.38 -0.32 -37.46
C ILE A 745 1.43 -1.13 -36.58
N CYS A 746 1.98 -1.90 -35.63
CA CYS A 746 1.21 -2.49 -34.54
C CYS A 746 1.31 -1.60 -33.30
N ILE A 747 0.18 -1.16 -32.76
CA ILE A 747 0.06 -0.52 -31.45
C ILE A 747 -0.33 -1.62 -30.46
N ARG A 748 0.44 -1.80 -29.37
CA ARG A 748 0.18 -2.81 -28.34
C ARG A 748 -0.65 -2.29 -27.18
#